data_AF-A0A7J9XHJ9-F1
#
_entry.id   AF-A0A7J9XHJ9-F1
#
_cell.length_a   1.000
_cell.length_b   1.000
_cell.length_c   1.000
_cell.angle_alpha   90.00
_cell.angle_beta   90.00
_cell.angle_gamma   90.00
#
_symmetry.space_group_name_H-M   'P 1'
#
loop_
_entity.id
_entity.type
_entity.pdbx_description
1 polymer ?
#
loop_
_entity_poly.entity_id
_entity_poly.type
_entity_poly.pdbx_seq_one_letter_code
_entity_poly.pdbx_strand_id
1 'polypeptide(L)'
;MTAADGQVTLDSVAELERPQRFTDASSAAVRDELEQQVRRDLLGPWDGPTEQLPSQGLEGPRERYLVGALGPRGEATASGEEVPASVDNGAGVSGDGGDAELPEVAPATVGRMWASSMGLACTVPAAVTRLRVTAAWGRYVETQVEDDAGARKVWQREPVEHVRDIDLDGDVSERLRLGSDGTGDGVRLAVTVRSRGGLRVVELALVNAQAEAKTRGDTAWLFQTRLTVTAADGESAVFAPVEHPADTALTDGEETHLRLLYRHERRYASGRNVAVDHRIRPGEQDAWCLETTWLPSYDVPATDAPSGPGTAFADVELSMDALAEADPPRLHAGLMPLVTGYIAWLDAREAELPGLPESLREAGADAVAKARTAAERIRAGVRLLSDPTAPGHAEARRAFAFANEAMAAQRRHTEIARRREREGLGYAEAERAVTEQGAKVASWRPFQLAFVLVNLPALTDPTHAERAADPNAVVDLLFFPTGGGKTEAYLGLTAFTFAIRRLQGSVGEGVDARSGAAGVAVLMRYTLRLLTAQQFQRAAALVCAAEMQRRRDEATFGETPFRIGLWVGAGVSPNWYEDARDQVLQAKNAGTGKHVNVLQTLTCPWCGTRLEGHRDLHVQEETRRVLLFCGNAEGADACPFSRRHSDEGLPILTVDEEIYRYAPSLVIATVDKLAQLPWRGHAGILFGRVRSRCDRHGYRHPDLDGRVKCGGRHNAKGKVPAASSHDVPRLRPPDLVIQDELHLISGALGTMVGLFEAAVDELCRWRPVSGHDAGPKIVASTATTKRAKEQVL
;
A
#
# COMPACT_ATOMS: atom_id res chain seq x y z
N MET A 1 15.80 34.08 -20.37
CA MET A 1 14.72 34.42 -19.43
C MET A 1 15.25 34.17 -18.04
N THR A 2 15.37 35.23 -17.25
CA THR A 2 16.09 35.29 -15.97
C THR A 2 15.46 34.39 -14.90
N ALA A 3 16.29 33.55 -14.28
CA ALA A 3 15.99 32.76 -13.10
C ALA A 3 15.85 33.70 -11.88
N ALA A 4 14.69 33.67 -11.24
CA ALA A 4 14.43 34.38 -9.99
C ALA A 4 14.64 33.43 -8.82
N ASP A 5 15.31 33.93 -7.79
CA ASP A 5 15.46 33.32 -6.47
C ASP A 5 14.15 32.73 -5.96
N GLY A 6 14.21 31.50 -5.46
CA GLY A 6 13.09 30.74 -4.91
C GLY A 6 12.61 31.23 -3.53
N GLN A 7 12.34 32.52 -3.39
CA GLN A 7 11.27 32.93 -2.48
C GLN A 7 9.97 32.67 -3.21
N VAL A 8 9.21 31.67 -2.75
CA VAL A 8 7.80 31.50 -3.15
C VAL A 8 7.07 32.78 -2.76
N THR A 9 6.97 33.71 -3.70
CA THR A 9 6.21 34.95 -3.52
C THR A 9 4.73 34.58 -3.40
N LEU A 10 3.97 35.34 -2.62
CA LEU A 10 2.51 35.17 -2.52
C LEU A 10 1.83 35.15 -3.90
N ASP A 11 2.43 35.83 -4.90
CA ASP A 11 1.97 35.83 -6.28
C ASP A 11 2.20 34.49 -7.03
N SER A 12 3.29 33.78 -6.77
CA SER A 12 3.53 32.45 -7.36
C SER A 12 2.57 31.37 -6.83
N VAL A 13 2.19 31.48 -5.55
CA VAL A 13 1.12 30.65 -4.97
C VAL A 13 -0.22 31.02 -5.61
N ALA A 14 -0.48 32.31 -5.84
CA ALA A 14 -1.70 32.77 -6.50
C ALA A 14 -1.80 32.31 -7.97
N GLU A 15 -0.69 32.10 -8.68
CA GLU A 15 -0.69 31.51 -10.03
C GLU A 15 -1.01 30.02 -10.04
N LEU A 16 -0.50 29.25 -9.08
CA LEU A 16 -0.84 27.83 -8.91
C LEU A 16 -2.31 27.62 -8.50
N GLU A 17 -2.90 28.61 -7.82
CA GLU A 17 -4.33 28.62 -7.45
C GLU A 17 -5.27 29.09 -8.58
N ARG A 18 -4.74 29.62 -9.70
CA ARG A 18 -5.56 29.94 -10.89
C ARG A 18 -5.94 28.65 -11.63
N PRO A 19 -7.19 28.53 -12.12
CA PRO A 19 -7.60 27.39 -12.94
C PRO A 19 -6.66 27.21 -14.14
N GLN A 20 -5.87 26.13 -14.13
CA GLN A 20 -4.96 25.79 -15.19
C GLN A 20 -5.74 25.08 -16.31
N ARG A 21 -5.49 25.46 -17.58
CA ARG A 21 -6.02 24.73 -18.74
C ARG A 21 -4.95 23.75 -19.21
N PHE A 22 -5.18 22.47 -18.96
CA PHE A 22 -4.32 21.40 -19.46
C PHE A 22 -4.79 20.96 -20.85
N THR A 23 -3.84 20.57 -21.70
CA THR A 23 -4.14 19.86 -22.95
C THR A 23 -4.66 18.46 -22.65
N ASP A 24 -5.61 17.97 -23.45
CA ASP A 24 -6.08 16.59 -23.33
C ASP A 24 -4.91 15.60 -23.53
N ALA A 25 -4.74 14.70 -22.57
CA ALA A 25 -3.72 13.65 -22.59
C ALA A 25 -4.30 12.36 -21.99
N SER A 26 -3.82 11.21 -22.47
CA SER A 26 -4.15 9.92 -21.85
C SER A 26 -3.47 9.80 -20.48
N SER A 27 -4.00 8.97 -19.58
CA SER A 27 -3.35 8.69 -18.30
C SER A 27 -1.94 8.13 -18.46
N ALA A 28 -1.70 7.33 -19.51
CA ALA A 28 -0.37 6.83 -19.86
C ALA A 28 0.57 7.97 -20.25
N ALA A 29 0.14 8.90 -21.11
CA ALA A 29 0.98 10.05 -21.50
C ALA A 29 1.33 10.94 -20.30
N VAL A 30 0.37 11.20 -19.40
CA VAL A 30 0.63 11.97 -18.17
C VAL A 30 1.62 11.25 -17.26
N ARG A 31 1.46 9.93 -17.09
CA ARG A 31 2.38 9.10 -16.30
C ARG A 31 3.79 9.12 -16.89
N ASP A 32 3.92 8.92 -18.20
CA ASP A 32 5.23 8.85 -18.87
C ASP A 32 5.95 10.20 -18.79
N GLU A 33 5.24 11.32 -18.93
CA GLU A 33 5.80 12.66 -18.73
C GLU A 33 6.23 12.88 -17.27
N LEU A 34 5.40 12.45 -16.30
CA LEU A 34 5.76 12.53 -14.88
C LEU A 34 7.01 11.70 -14.56
N GLU A 35 7.10 10.48 -15.09
CA GLU A 35 8.28 9.62 -14.95
C GLU A 35 9.52 10.31 -15.53
N GLN A 36 9.42 10.88 -16.72
CA GLN A 36 10.52 11.63 -17.34
C GLN A 36 10.92 12.87 -16.53
N GLN A 37 9.97 13.58 -15.93
CA GLN A 37 10.27 14.71 -15.05
C GLN A 37 10.97 14.26 -13.77
N VAL A 38 10.47 13.21 -13.11
CA VAL A 38 11.11 12.62 -11.92
C VAL A 38 12.52 12.12 -12.24
N ARG A 39 12.71 11.47 -13.41
CA ARG A 39 14.02 11.02 -13.87
C ARG A 39 14.97 12.19 -14.11
N ARG A 40 14.52 13.24 -14.80
CA ARG A 40 15.32 14.45 -15.01
C ARG A 40 15.67 15.11 -13.67
N ASP A 41 14.76 15.10 -12.70
CA ASP A 41 14.95 15.76 -11.42
C ASP A 41 15.95 15.00 -10.53
N LEU A 42 15.79 13.68 -10.40
CA LEU A 42 16.60 12.87 -9.49
C LEU A 42 17.95 12.45 -10.08
N LEU A 43 17.98 12.08 -11.37
CA LEU A 43 19.16 11.55 -12.06
C LEU A 43 19.80 12.58 -12.98
N GLY A 44 19.00 13.34 -13.72
CA GLY A 44 19.48 14.29 -14.72
C GLY A 44 20.11 13.66 -15.97
N PRO A 45 20.79 14.45 -16.80
CA PRO A 45 20.81 15.91 -16.74
C PRO A 45 19.43 16.51 -17.08
N TRP A 46 19.10 17.66 -16.48
CA TRP A 46 17.83 18.34 -16.69
C TRP A 46 17.82 19.14 -18.01
N ASP A 47 18.91 19.85 -18.31
CA ASP A 47 19.00 20.78 -19.45
C ASP A 47 19.95 20.27 -20.55
N GLY A 48 19.85 18.97 -20.85
CA GLY A 48 20.59 18.32 -21.94
C GLY A 48 22.04 17.93 -21.60
N PRO A 49 22.79 17.43 -22.60
CA PRO A 49 24.10 16.77 -22.37
C PRO A 49 25.21 17.71 -21.87
N THR A 50 25.07 19.02 -22.08
CA THR A 50 26.03 20.06 -21.69
C THR A 50 25.38 21.12 -20.81
N GLU A 51 24.43 20.73 -19.95
CA GLU A 51 23.71 21.65 -19.07
C GLU A 51 24.62 22.51 -18.19
N GLN A 52 24.06 23.64 -17.75
CA GLN A 52 24.69 24.55 -16.79
C GLN A 52 23.85 24.64 -15.52
N LEU A 53 24.44 24.29 -14.39
CA LEU A 53 23.80 24.50 -13.09
C LEU A 53 24.29 25.81 -12.47
N PRO A 54 23.40 26.62 -11.88
CA PRO A 54 23.82 27.84 -11.20
C PRO A 54 24.69 27.46 -9.99
N SER A 55 25.79 28.19 -9.78
CA SER A 55 26.63 27.98 -8.58
C SER A 55 26.15 28.79 -7.37
N GLN A 56 25.16 29.67 -7.53
CA GLN A 56 24.54 30.42 -6.43
C GLN A 56 23.40 29.60 -5.85
N GLY A 57 23.47 29.28 -4.55
CA GLY A 57 22.43 28.51 -3.84
C GLY A 57 22.56 26.98 -3.95
N LEU A 58 23.56 26.48 -4.69
CA LEU A 58 23.92 25.06 -4.78
C LEU A 58 25.41 24.91 -4.44
N GLU A 59 25.74 24.08 -3.45
CA GLU A 59 27.15 23.76 -3.12
C GLU A 59 27.81 22.95 -4.25
N GLY A 60 27.02 22.17 -5.00
CA GLY A 60 27.48 21.44 -6.17
C GLY A 60 26.41 20.52 -6.78
N PRO A 61 26.73 19.83 -7.90
CA PRO A 61 25.76 18.99 -8.61
C PRO A 61 25.16 17.85 -7.78
N ARG A 62 25.80 17.43 -6.67
CA ARG A 62 25.27 16.41 -5.75
C ARG A 62 24.03 16.85 -4.98
N GLU A 63 23.83 18.15 -4.80
CA GLU A 63 22.59 18.68 -4.23
C GLU A 63 21.45 18.68 -5.24
N ARG A 64 21.78 18.73 -6.55
CA ARG A 64 20.82 18.70 -7.65
C ARG A 64 20.39 17.29 -8.03
N TYR A 65 21.33 16.35 -8.07
CA TYR A 65 21.10 14.96 -8.50
C TYR A 65 21.40 13.99 -7.36
N LEU A 66 20.35 13.32 -6.90
CA LEU A 66 20.38 12.46 -5.72
C LEU A 66 20.77 11.01 -6.05
N VAL A 67 20.73 10.61 -7.33
CA VAL A 67 21.09 9.28 -7.80
C VAL A 67 22.02 9.33 -9.01
N GLY A 68 22.67 8.22 -9.34
CA GLY A 68 23.53 8.14 -10.54
C GLY A 68 24.97 8.59 -10.36
N ALA A 69 25.39 8.90 -9.14
CA ALA A 69 26.69 9.50 -8.85
C ALA A 69 27.66 8.50 -8.17
N LEU A 70 28.92 8.47 -8.63
CA LEU A 70 30.01 7.71 -8.01
C LEU A 70 31.08 8.64 -7.46
N GLY A 71 31.34 8.53 -6.15
CA GLY A 71 32.33 9.36 -5.47
C GLY A 71 33.76 8.81 -5.60
N PRO A 72 34.78 9.66 -5.47
CA PRO A 72 36.19 9.25 -5.53
C PRO A 72 36.55 8.33 -4.36
N ARG A 73 37.57 7.48 -4.55
CA ARG A 73 38.09 6.58 -3.50
C ARG A 73 38.95 7.38 -2.50
N GLY A 74 38.82 7.08 -1.21
CA GLY A 74 39.71 7.62 -0.17
C GLY A 74 41.12 7.02 -0.26
N GLU A 75 42.15 7.75 0.20
CA GLU A 75 43.51 7.22 0.33
C GLU A 75 43.49 6.01 1.27
N ALA A 76 43.97 4.86 0.79
CA ALA A 76 44.21 3.68 1.62
C ALA A 76 45.29 4.05 2.66
N THR A 77 44.96 3.90 3.95
CA THR A 77 45.95 4.04 5.02
C THR A 77 47.04 3.00 4.82
N ALA A 78 48.30 3.44 4.97
CA ALA A 78 49.50 2.67 4.71
C ALA A 78 49.67 1.48 5.67
N SER A 79 48.95 0.39 5.44
CA SER A 79 49.24 -0.95 5.97
C SER A 79 49.12 -1.92 4.80
N GLY A 80 50.27 -2.42 4.33
CA GLY A 80 50.44 -3.18 3.10
C GLY A 80 49.85 -4.59 3.09
N GLU A 81 48.56 -4.71 3.33
CA GLU A 81 47.77 -5.88 2.92
C GLU A 81 46.96 -5.48 1.69
N GLU A 82 47.29 -6.07 0.54
CA GLU A 82 46.46 -6.00 -0.65
C GLU A 82 45.11 -6.67 -0.35
N VAL A 83 44.12 -5.87 0.03
CA VAL A 83 42.74 -6.32 0.16
C VAL A 83 42.26 -6.72 -1.23
N PRO A 84 41.86 -7.99 -1.46
CA PRO A 84 41.35 -8.40 -2.75
C PRO A 84 40.12 -7.55 -3.09
N ALA A 85 39.98 -7.18 -4.37
CA ALA A 85 38.87 -6.37 -4.86
C ALA A 85 37.48 -6.97 -4.60
N SER A 86 37.43 -8.23 -4.18
CA SER A 86 36.22 -8.94 -3.74
C SER A 86 35.67 -8.45 -2.40
N VAL A 87 36.40 -7.60 -1.65
CA VAL A 87 35.99 -7.13 -0.31
C VAL A 87 35.58 -5.64 -0.29
N ASP A 88 35.30 -5.03 -1.43
CA ASP A 88 34.69 -3.69 -1.47
C ASP A 88 33.16 -3.80 -1.34
N ASN A 89 32.69 -4.12 -0.12
CA ASN A 89 31.30 -4.16 0.38
C ASN A 89 30.19 -4.53 -0.63
N GLY A 90 30.52 -5.44 -1.55
CA GLY A 90 29.61 -6.03 -2.51
C GLY A 90 28.89 -7.23 -1.90
N ALA A 91 28.23 -7.04 -0.77
CA ALA A 91 27.01 -7.81 -0.56
C ALA A 91 26.00 -7.28 -1.57
N GLY A 92 26.05 -7.84 -2.78
CA GLY A 92 25.02 -7.60 -3.76
C GLY A 92 23.69 -7.97 -3.09
N VAL A 93 22.79 -7.01 -2.96
CA VAL A 93 21.37 -7.34 -2.88
C VAL A 93 21.05 -7.89 -4.26
N SER A 94 21.27 -9.20 -4.44
CA SER A 94 20.72 -9.91 -5.57
C SER A 94 19.22 -9.62 -5.52
N GLY A 95 18.67 -9.03 -6.57
CA GLY A 95 17.22 -8.88 -6.75
C GLY A 95 16.52 -10.22 -6.98
N ASP A 96 17.14 -11.34 -6.58
CA ASP A 96 16.40 -12.57 -6.39
C ASP A 96 15.55 -12.42 -5.16
N GLY A 97 14.33 -12.90 -5.25
CA GLY A 97 13.49 -13.18 -4.10
C GLY A 97 14.08 -14.26 -3.18
N GLY A 98 15.39 -14.45 -3.07
CA GLY A 98 16.06 -15.09 -1.94
C GLY A 98 16.39 -14.03 -0.90
N ASP A 99 16.24 -14.32 0.39
CA ASP A 99 16.78 -13.40 1.39
C ASP A 99 18.31 -13.38 1.20
N ALA A 100 18.81 -12.31 0.62
CA ALA A 100 19.90 -11.69 1.32
C ALA A 100 19.29 -11.29 2.66
N GLU A 101 19.56 -12.05 3.73
CA GLU A 101 19.86 -11.40 4.99
C GLU A 101 20.63 -10.15 4.58
N LEU A 102 20.11 -8.95 4.86
CA LEU A 102 20.97 -7.78 4.87
C LEU A 102 22.15 -8.28 5.72
N PRO A 103 23.35 -8.50 5.14
CA PRO A 103 24.43 -8.95 5.96
C PRO A 103 24.47 -7.93 7.06
N GLU A 104 24.47 -8.39 8.32
CA GLU A 104 24.79 -7.51 9.43
C GLU A 104 25.93 -6.65 8.90
N VAL A 105 25.65 -5.36 8.70
CA VAL A 105 26.66 -4.45 8.21
C VAL A 105 27.61 -4.42 9.38
N ALA A 106 28.57 -5.34 9.38
CA ALA A 106 29.74 -5.28 10.22
C ALA A 106 30.17 -3.83 10.06
N PRO A 107 30.24 -3.05 11.15
CA PRO A 107 30.40 -1.61 11.09
C PRO A 107 31.73 -1.30 10.40
N ALA A 108 31.69 -1.24 9.08
CA ALA A 108 32.86 -1.18 8.24
C ALA A 108 33.22 0.30 8.16
N THR A 109 34.35 0.63 8.80
CA THR A 109 35.05 1.90 8.63
C THR A 109 34.18 3.12 8.82
N VAL A 110 34.08 3.55 10.07
CA VAL A 110 33.75 4.91 10.48
C VAL A 110 34.29 5.92 9.46
N GLY A 111 33.42 6.53 8.63
CA GLY A 111 33.74 7.80 7.99
C GLY A 111 33.14 8.18 6.63
N ARG A 112 32.63 7.29 5.76
CA ARG A 112 32.16 7.72 4.41
C ARG A 112 30.87 7.01 3.96
N MET A 113 29.92 7.78 3.41
CA MET A 113 28.53 7.37 3.09
C MET A 113 28.19 7.23 1.58
N TRP A 114 29.17 7.05 0.68
CA TRP A 114 28.89 6.99 -0.77
C TRP A 114 29.58 5.84 -1.52
N ALA A 115 28.98 5.39 -2.63
CA ALA A 115 29.53 4.35 -3.50
C ALA A 115 30.58 4.93 -4.47
N SER A 116 31.67 4.18 -4.69
CA SER A 116 32.74 4.51 -5.65
C SER A 116 32.75 3.60 -6.88
N SER A 117 31.85 2.63 -6.97
CA SER A 117 31.73 1.75 -8.13
C SER A 117 30.29 1.29 -8.38
N MET A 118 30.01 1.00 -9.64
CA MET A 118 28.79 0.33 -10.11
C MET A 118 29.14 -0.65 -11.22
N GLY A 119 28.29 -1.64 -11.46
CA GLY A 119 28.61 -2.66 -12.45
C GLY A 119 27.47 -3.62 -12.76
N LEU A 120 27.80 -4.62 -13.57
CA LEU A 120 26.92 -5.74 -13.86
C LEU A 120 27.71 -7.05 -13.99
N ALA A 121 27.01 -8.16 -13.79
CA ALA A 121 27.47 -9.50 -14.06
C ALA A 121 26.52 -10.16 -15.07
N CYS A 122 27.05 -10.81 -16.09
CA CYS A 122 26.27 -11.52 -17.10
C CYS A 122 26.94 -12.83 -17.53
N THR A 123 26.22 -13.64 -18.30
CA THR A 123 26.69 -14.92 -18.84
C THR A 123 26.62 -14.94 -20.35
N VAL A 124 27.68 -15.43 -20.98
CA VAL A 124 27.76 -15.62 -22.44
C VAL A 124 28.25 -17.02 -22.79
N PRO A 125 27.88 -17.58 -23.96
CA PRO A 125 28.43 -18.86 -24.44
C PRO A 125 29.96 -18.82 -24.54
N ALA A 126 30.64 -19.96 -24.29
CA ALA A 126 32.09 -20.05 -24.41
C ALA A 126 32.63 -19.75 -25.82
N ALA A 127 31.79 -19.79 -26.85
CA ALA A 127 32.16 -19.39 -28.21
C ALA A 127 32.34 -17.85 -28.37
N VAL A 128 31.81 -17.05 -27.45
CA VAL A 128 31.89 -15.59 -27.49
C VAL A 128 33.21 -15.14 -26.89
N THR A 129 34.17 -14.78 -27.74
CA THR A 129 35.54 -14.40 -27.33
C THR A 129 35.70 -12.92 -27.01
N ARG A 130 34.74 -12.06 -27.36
CA ARG A 130 34.87 -10.62 -27.17
C ARG A 130 33.53 -9.94 -26.93
N LEU A 131 33.52 -8.98 -26.01
CA LEU A 131 32.40 -8.07 -25.77
C LEU A 131 32.81 -6.62 -25.99
N ARG A 132 31.88 -5.78 -26.42
CA ARG A 132 32.05 -4.34 -26.49
C ARG A 132 31.35 -3.69 -25.31
N VAL A 133 32.11 -2.92 -24.52
CA VAL A 133 31.64 -2.18 -23.36
C VAL A 133 31.79 -0.68 -23.62
N THR A 134 30.67 0.05 -23.54
CA THR A 134 30.64 1.51 -23.56
C THR A 134 30.39 2.01 -22.15
N ALA A 135 31.35 2.75 -21.59
CA ALA A 135 31.22 3.42 -20.31
C ALA A 135 31.00 4.92 -20.52
N ALA A 136 29.96 5.47 -19.94
CA ALA A 136 29.59 6.88 -20.06
C ALA A 136 29.27 7.52 -18.70
N TRP A 137 29.58 8.80 -18.56
CA TRP A 137 29.22 9.62 -17.38
C TRP A 137 29.24 11.12 -17.71
N GLY A 138 28.73 11.93 -16.81
CA GLY A 138 28.89 13.39 -16.79
C GLY A 138 29.97 13.80 -15.80
N ARG A 139 30.88 14.67 -16.23
CA ARG A 139 31.80 15.40 -15.36
C ARG A 139 31.32 16.84 -15.24
N TYR A 140 31.31 17.41 -14.04
CA TYR A 140 30.96 18.83 -13.85
C TYR A 140 32.20 19.61 -13.46
N VAL A 141 32.43 20.70 -14.19
CA VAL A 141 33.54 21.63 -13.95
C VAL A 141 32.98 23.03 -13.69
N GLU A 142 33.55 23.74 -12.73
CA GLU A 142 33.20 25.15 -12.55
C GLU A 142 33.79 25.99 -13.68
N THR A 143 32.94 26.72 -14.40
CA THR A 143 33.34 27.70 -15.41
C THR A 143 32.75 29.07 -15.08
N GLN A 144 33.34 30.12 -15.65
CA GLN A 144 32.73 31.45 -15.66
C GLN A 144 32.07 31.68 -17.00
N VAL A 145 30.81 32.11 -16.97
CA VAL A 145 30.04 32.50 -18.14
C VAL A 145 29.73 33.99 -18.01
N GLU A 146 30.04 34.75 -19.06
CA GLU A 146 29.63 36.14 -19.20
C GLU A 146 28.30 36.20 -19.94
N ASP A 147 27.31 36.82 -19.32
CA ASP A 147 26.05 37.19 -19.96
C ASP A 147 25.78 38.70 -19.81
N ASP A 148 24.67 39.18 -20.39
CA ASP A 148 24.27 40.59 -20.34
C ASP A 148 24.10 41.14 -18.90
N ALA A 149 24.05 40.27 -17.88
CA ALA A 149 23.95 40.62 -16.46
C ALA A 149 25.29 40.52 -15.70
N GLY A 150 26.38 40.10 -16.34
CA GLY A 150 27.74 40.06 -15.80
C GLY A 150 28.37 38.66 -15.77
N ALA A 151 29.60 38.57 -15.25
CA ALA A 151 30.30 37.29 -15.12
C ALA A 151 29.74 36.48 -13.92
N ARG A 152 29.16 35.32 -14.19
CA ARG A 152 28.68 34.38 -13.16
C ARG A 152 29.41 33.05 -13.23
N LYS A 153 29.58 32.43 -12.06
CA LYS A 153 30.10 31.06 -11.96
C LYS A 153 28.96 30.06 -12.18
N VAL A 154 29.23 29.01 -12.91
CA VAL A 154 28.30 27.90 -13.17
C VAL A 154 29.04 26.59 -13.12
N TRP A 155 28.31 25.51 -12.83
CA TRP A 155 28.79 24.15 -13.05
C TRP A 155 28.41 23.73 -14.46
N GLN A 156 29.40 23.56 -15.32
CA GLN A 156 29.25 23.11 -16.70
C GLN A 156 29.39 21.59 -16.76
N ARG A 157 28.40 20.90 -17.32
CA ARG A 157 28.48 19.47 -17.60
C ARG A 157 29.30 19.20 -18.86
N GLU A 158 30.21 18.24 -18.76
CA GLU A 158 30.97 17.64 -19.86
C GLU A 158 30.60 16.16 -19.97
N PRO A 159 29.98 15.72 -21.09
CA PRO A 159 29.72 14.30 -21.32
C PRO A 159 31.04 13.57 -21.63
N VAL A 160 31.27 12.45 -20.95
CA VAL A 160 32.44 11.57 -21.16
C VAL A 160 31.95 10.19 -21.59
N GLU A 161 32.56 9.64 -22.64
CA GLU A 161 32.27 8.30 -23.15
C GLU A 161 33.56 7.60 -23.55
N HIS A 162 33.68 6.32 -23.19
CA HIS A 162 34.76 5.45 -23.61
C HIS A 162 34.24 4.08 -24.04
N VAL A 163 34.70 3.62 -25.20
CA VAL A 163 34.44 2.28 -25.72
C VAL A 163 35.67 1.40 -25.51
N ARG A 164 35.45 0.18 -25.03
CA ARG A 164 36.48 -0.85 -24.85
C ARG A 164 35.95 -2.19 -25.36
N ASP A 165 36.76 -2.84 -26.18
CA ASP A 165 36.54 -4.24 -26.55
C ASP A 165 37.30 -5.12 -25.53
N ILE A 166 36.57 -6.02 -24.87
CA ILE A 166 37.04 -6.87 -23.77
C ILE A 166 37.23 -8.29 -24.29
N ASP A 167 38.44 -8.83 -24.13
CA ASP A 167 38.74 -10.22 -24.45
C ASP A 167 38.23 -11.15 -23.33
N LEU A 168 37.57 -12.23 -23.73
CA LEU A 168 36.96 -13.20 -22.82
C LEU A 168 37.71 -14.54 -22.82
N ASP A 169 38.84 -14.65 -23.51
CA ASP A 169 39.61 -15.88 -23.58
C ASP A 169 40.40 -16.13 -22.28
N GLY A 170 40.06 -17.23 -21.60
CA GLY A 170 40.64 -17.62 -20.32
C GLY A 170 39.97 -16.98 -19.12
N ASP A 171 40.52 -17.25 -17.93
CA ASP A 171 40.10 -16.56 -16.71
C ASP A 171 40.87 -15.24 -16.60
N VAL A 172 40.17 -14.13 -16.81
CA VAL A 172 40.74 -12.78 -16.85
C VAL A 172 40.35 -12.03 -15.58
N SER A 173 41.29 -11.29 -15.00
CA SER A 173 41.02 -10.34 -13.91
C SER A 173 41.90 -9.11 -14.11
N GLU A 174 41.33 -8.05 -14.68
CA GLU A 174 42.08 -6.85 -15.04
C GLU A 174 41.35 -5.54 -14.70
N ARG A 175 42.09 -4.44 -14.72
CA ARG A 175 41.57 -3.09 -14.49
C ARG A 175 42.06 -2.18 -15.60
N LEU A 176 41.19 -1.92 -16.58
CA LEU A 176 41.48 -1.09 -17.72
C LEU A 176 41.27 0.39 -17.37
N ARG A 177 42.20 1.25 -17.76
CA ARG A 177 42.05 2.70 -17.59
C ARG A 177 41.17 3.26 -18.71
N LEU A 178 40.25 4.14 -18.33
CA LEU A 178 39.39 4.89 -19.26
C LEU A 178 39.98 6.31 -19.40
N GLY A 179 40.33 6.74 -20.62
CA GLY A 179 41.01 8.01 -20.94
C GLY A 179 42.48 7.89 -21.38
N SER A 180 42.95 8.79 -22.27
CA SER A 180 44.28 8.71 -22.94
C SER A 180 45.23 9.91 -22.72
N ASP A 181 44.81 10.97 -22.03
CA ASP A 181 45.36 12.32 -22.33
C ASP A 181 46.33 12.88 -21.28
N GLY A 182 47.07 12.03 -20.56
CA GLY A 182 48.15 12.48 -19.65
C GLY A 182 47.71 13.27 -18.40
N THR A 183 46.48 13.76 -18.33
CA THR A 183 45.87 14.31 -17.11
C THR A 183 45.19 13.19 -16.31
N GLY A 184 46.00 12.33 -15.70
CA GLY A 184 45.77 11.87 -14.32
C GLY A 184 44.50 11.13 -13.86
N ASP A 185 43.35 11.11 -14.53
CA ASP A 185 42.11 10.83 -13.79
C ASP A 185 41.78 9.33 -13.68
N GLY A 186 41.64 8.90 -12.43
CA GLY A 186 41.65 7.51 -11.96
C GLY A 186 40.39 6.70 -12.21
N VAL A 187 39.64 6.90 -13.30
CA VAL A 187 38.47 6.05 -13.61
C VAL A 187 38.92 4.75 -14.29
N ARG A 188 38.38 3.62 -13.85
CA ARG A 188 38.77 2.28 -14.33
C ARG A 188 37.55 1.43 -14.66
N LEU A 189 37.68 0.57 -15.66
CA LEU A 189 36.79 -0.55 -15.91
C LEU A 189 37.46 -1.82 -15.37
N ALA A 190 36.95 -2.34 -14.25
CA ALA A 190 37.37 -3.64 -13.73
C ALA A 190 36.59 -4.74 -14.45
N VAL A 191 37.32 -5.75 -14.92
CA VAL A 191 36.78 -6.89 -15.68
C VAL A 191 37.20 -8.16 -14.97
N THR A 192 36.25 -9.08 -14.75
CA THR A 192 36.54 -10.43 -14.27
C THR A 192 35.77 -11.43 -15.12
N VAL A 193 36.48 -12.39 -15.69
CA VAL A 193 35.92 -13.47 -16.52
C VAL A 193 36.23 -14.79 -15.86
N ARG A 194 35.22 -15.64 -15.69
CA ARG A 194 35.36 -17.00 -15.15
C ARG A 194 34.63 -18.00 -16.03
N SER A 195 35.29 -19.11 -16.36
CA SER A 195 34.66 -20.19 -17.12
C SER A 195 33.84 -21.11 -16.21
N ARG A 196 32.58 -21.42 -16.58
CA ARG A 196 31.70 -22.34 -15.84
C ARG A 196 30.78 -23.11 -16.80
N GLY A 197 30.96 -24.43 -16.89
CA GLY A 197 30.00 -25.33 -17.55
C GLY A 197 29.67 -25.00 -19.02
N GLY A 198 30.66 -24.57 -19.82
CA GLY A 198 30.43 -24.17 -21.22
C GLY A 198 29.94 -22.72 -21.41
N LEU A 199 29.78 -21.97 -20.31
CA LEU A 199 29.50 -20.54 -20.29
C LEU A 199 30.70 -19.78 -19.71
N ARG A 200 30.74 -18.47 -19.99
CA ARG A 200 31.65 -17.50 -19.39
C ARG A 200 30.82 -16.53 -18.54
N VAL A 201 31.16 -16.43 -17.26
CA VAL A 201 30.61 -15.43 -16.35
C VAL A 201 31.48 -14.19 -16.43
N VAL A 202 30.91 -13.07 -16.84
CA VAL A 202 31.62 -11.80 -17.04
C VAL A 202 31.10 -10.79 -16.01
N GLU A 203 31.98 -10.29 -15.15
CA GLU A 203 31.70 -9.20 -14.23
C GLU A 203 32.42 -7.93 -14.70
N LEU A 204 31.66 -6.84 -14.82
CA LEU A 204 32.14 -5.53 -15.28
C LEU A 204 31.79 -4.50 -14.22
N ALA A 205 32.77 -3.71 -13.79
CA ALA A 205 32.54 -2.62 -12.84
C ALA A 205 33.24 -1.33 -13.28
N LEU A 206 32.48 -0.24 -13.37
CA LEU A 206 33.00 1.10 -13.47
C LEU A 206 33.40 1.59 -12.08
N VAL A 207 34.69 1.90 -11.91
CA VAL A 207 35.29 2.27 -10.62
C VAL A 207 35.83 3.70 -10.71
N ASN A 208 35.35 4.57 -9.83
CA ASN A 208 35.95 5.88 -9.62
C ASN A 208 37.15 5.75 -8.65
N ALA A 209 38.35 5.50 -9.19
CA ALA A 209 39.59 5.44 -8.42
C ALA A 209 40.37 6.76 -8.47
N GLN A 210 39.68 7.89 -8.71
CA GLN A 210 40.26 9.22 -8.52
C GLN A 210 40.52 9.47 -7.03
N ALA A 211 41.54 10.27 -6.74
CA ALA A 211 41.73 10.81 -5.40
C ALA A 211 40.71 11.92 -5.14
N GLU A 212 40.26 12.03 -3.90
CA GLU A 212 39.36 13.11 -3.50
C GLU A 212 40.07 14.47 -3.62
N ALA A 213 39.44 15.40 -4.34
CA ALA A 213 39.99 16.74 -4.51
C ALA A 213 39.97 17.50 -3.18
N LYS A 214 41.12 18.07 -2.78
CA LYS A 214 41.25 18.85 -1.54
C LYS A 214 40.44 20.15 -1.55
N THR A 215 40.08 20.64 -2.74
CA THR A 215 39.21 21.79 -2.99
C THR A 215 38.25 21.43 -4.12
N ARG A 216 36.96 21.81 -4.01
CA ARG A 216 35.90 21.50 -5.01
C ARG A 216 35.72 19.99 -5.25
N GLY A 217 35.36 19.28 -4.18
CA GLY A 217 35.24 17.82 -4.14
C GLY A 217 34.39 17.21 -5.26
N ASP A 218 33.39 17.95 -5.76
CA ASP A 218 32.42 17.50 -6.78
C ASP A 218 33.03 17.31 -8.18
N THR A 219 34.18 17.92 -8.46
CA THR A 219 34.86 17.79 -9.76
C THR A 219 35.41 16.37 -10.02
N ALA A 220 35.66 15.60 -8.95
CA ALA A 220 36.14 14.22 -9.01
C ALA A 220 35.00 13.17 -9.02
N TRP A 221 33.74 13.60 -9.04
CA TRP A 221 32.57 12.71 -9.08
C TRP A 221 32.18 12.36 -10.52
N LEU A 222 31.67 11.14 -10.69
CA LEU A 222 31.09 10.69 -11.95
C LEU A 222 29.57 10.73 -11.81
N PHE A 223 28.88 11.54 -12.60
CA PHE A 223 27.42 11.66 -12.56
C PHE A 223 26.76 10.91 -13.72
N GLN A 224 25.51 10.50 -13.55
CA GLN A 224 24.74 9.76 -14.55
C GLN A 224 25.51 8.58 -15.18
N THR A 225 26.25 7.85 -14.36
CA THR A 225 27.12 6.77 -14.84
C THR A 225 26.31 5.67 -15.53
N ARG A 226 26.83 5.15 -16.66
CA ARG A 226 26.19 4.10 -17.45
C ARG A 226 27.23 3.15 -18.07
N LEU A 227 26.92 1.86 -18.05
CA LEU A 227 27.59 0.83 -18.84
C LEU A 227 26.58 0.26 -19.83
N THR A 228 26.97 0.19 -21.10
CA THR A 228 26.24 -0.53 -22.16
C THR A 228 27.15 -1.64 -22.68
N VAL A 229 26.64 -2.87 -22.75
CA VAL A 229 27.41 -4.06 -23.11
C VAL A 229 26.72 -4.77 -24.27
N THR A 230 27.48 -5.06 -25.32
CA THR A 230 27.03 -5.71 -26.56
C THR A 230 28.07 -6.73 -27.02
N ALA A 231 27.70 -7.58 -28.00
CA ALA A 231 28.67 -8.35 -28.75
C ALA A 231 29.65 -7.43 -29.52
N ALA A 232 30.80 -7.97 -29.96
CA ALA A 232 31.81 -7.17 -30.66
C ALA A 232 31.30 -6.53 -31.98
N ASP A 233 30.30 -7.14 -32.61
CA ASP A 233 29.61 -6.60 -33.79
C ASP A 233 28.51 -5.58 -33.46
N GLY A 234 28.14 -5.45 -32.17
CA GLY A 234 27.06 -4.59 -31.68
C GLY A 234 25.65 -5.14 -31.92
N GLU A 235 25.52 -6.30 -32.58
CA GLU A 235 24.24 -6.81 -33.07
C GLU A 235 23.90 -8.22 -32.58
N SER A 236 24.88 -9.08 -32.35
CA SER A 236 24.61 -10.48 -31.97
C SER A 236 23.97 -10.61 -30.59
N ALA A 237 22.94 -11.47 -30.48
CA ALA A 237 22.34 -11.88 -29.23
C ALA A 237 23.23 -12.92 -28.53
N VAL A 238 24.01 -12.48 -27.55
CA VAL A 238 25.05 -13.30 -26.90
C VAL A 238 24.85 -13.48 -25.40
N PHE A 239 23.92 -12.74 -24.80
CA PHE A 239 23.68 -12.80 -23.36
C PHE A 239 22.61 -13.85 -23.07
N ALA A 240 23.03 -14.95 -22.46
CA ALA A 240 22.16 -16.03 -22.04
C ALA A 240 21.53 -15.73 -20.66
N PRO A 241 20.35 -16.29 -20.34
CA PRO A 241 19.75 -16.17 -19.01
C PRO A 241 20.67 -16.73 -17.91
N VAL A 242 20.79 -16.01 -16.79
CA VAL A 242 21.64 -16.35 -15.64
C VAL A 242 21.17 -17.61 -14.92
N GLU A 243 19.86 -17.87 -14.93
CA GLU A 243 19.23 -19.04 -14.33
C GLU A 243 18.29 -19.68 -15.35
N HIS A 244 18.76 -20.71 -16.05
CA HIS A 244 17.84 -21.49 -16.88
C HIS A 244 16.95 -22.34 -15.95
N PRO A 245 15.62 -22.39 -16.15
CA PRO A 245 14.71 -23.15 -15.27
C PRO A 245 15.04 -24.64 -15.10
N ALA A 246 15.89 -25.19 -15.96
CA ALA A 246 16.34 -26.57 -15.95
C ALA A 246 17.62 -26.81 -15.13
N ASP A 247 18.35 -25.77 -14.71
CA ASP A 247 19.76 -25.88 -14.34
C ASP A 247 20.04 -25.90 -12.82
N THR A 248 19.03 -25.75 -11.96
CA THR A 248 19.24 -25.73 -10.50
C THR A 248 18.14 -26.46 -9.74
N ALA A 249 18.54 -27.49 -8.98
CA ALA A 249 17.72 -28.08 -7.93
C ALA A 249 17.74 -27.14 -6.72
N LEU A 250 16.62 -26.49 -6.44
CA LEU A 250 16.45 -25.69 -5.25
C LEU A 250 15.95 -26.56 -4.09
N THR A 251 16.35 -26.18 -2.89
CA THR A 251 15.84 -26.78 -1.65
C THR A 251 14.71 -25.97 -1.01
N ASP A 252 14.50 -24.72 -1.45
CA ASP A 252 13.42 -23.86 -0.94
C ASP A 252 12.15 -23.97 -1.80
N GLY A 253 11.03 -24.27 -1.13
CA GLY A 253 9.73 -24.42 -1.76
C GLY A 253 9.13 -23.10 -2.26
N GLU A 254 9.42 -21.96 -1.60
CA GLU A 254 8.96 -20.66 -2.08
C GLU A 254 9.73 -20.21 -3.32
N GLU A 255 11.06 -20.32 -3.31
CA GLU A 255 11.88 -19.99 -4.47
C GLU A 255 11.49 -20.84 -5.70
N THR A 256 11.22 -22.14 -5.50
CA THR A 256 10.72 -23.03 -6.57
C THR A 256 9.35 -22.58 -7.09
N HIS A 257 8.45 -22.11 -6.21
CA HIS A 257 7.15 -21.57 -6.59
C HIS A 257 7.28 -20.26 -7.37
N LEU A 258 8.15 -19.34 -6.96
CA LEU A 258 8.44 -18.09 -7.68
C LEU A 258 9.03 -18.40 -9.07
N ARG A 259 9.94 -19.36 -9.17
CA ARG A 259 10.46 -19.81 -10.48
C ARG A 259 9.37 -20.36 -11.38
N LEU A 260 8.40 -21.09 -10.84
CA LEU A 260 7.23 -21.51 -11.63
C LEU A 260 6.41 -20.31 -12.12
N LEU A 261 6.10 -19.35 -11.25
CA LEU A 261 5.31 -18.16 -11.59
C LEU A 261 6.00 -17.29 -12.66
N TYR A 262 7.31 -17.07 -12.50
CA TYR A 262 8.12 -16.18 -13.33
C TYR A 262 8.95 -16.94 -14.39
N ARG A 263 8.63 -18.19 -14.70
CA ARG A 263 9.38 -19.04 -15.66
C ARG A 263 9.58 -18.45 -17.06
N HIS A 264 8.75 -17.48 -17.44
CA HIS A 264 8.83 -16.78 -18.72
C HIS A 264 9.57 -15.44 -18.63
N GLU A 265 9.82 -14.94 -17.42
CA GLU A 265 10.63 -13.75 -17.15
C GLU A 265 12.09 -14.18 -16.96
N ARG A 266 12.92 -13.86 -17.94
CA ARG A 266 14.34 -14.28 -17.96
C ARG A 266 15.22 -13.16 -17.45
N ARG A 267 16.14 -13.50 -16.55
CA ARG A 267 17.18 -12.59 -16.07
C ARG A 267 18.46 -12.80 -16.86
N TYR A 268 18.95 -11.76 -17.54
CA TYR A 268 20.16 -11.82 -18.37
C TYR A 268 21.42 -11.28 -17.69
N ALA A 269 21.23 -10.50 -16.62
CA ALA A 269 22.32 -9.91 -15.88
C ALA A 269 21.91 -9.65 -14.42
N SER A 270 22.91 -9.47 -13.57
CA SER A 270 22.77 -8.94 -12.23
C SER A 270 23.52 -7.63 -12.11
N GLY A 271 22.85 -6.58 -11.66
CA GLY A 271 23.53 -5.33 -11.35
C GLY A 271 24.30 -5.37 -10.03
N ARG A 272 25.27 -4.46 -9.87
CA ARG A 272 26.04 -4.21 -8.65
C ARG A 272 25.96 -2.70 -8.34
N ASN A 273 25.27 -2.33 -7.25
CA ASN A 273 24.93 -0.94 -6.89
C ASN A 273 24.09 -0.17 -7.94
N VAL A 274 23.61 -0.84 -8.99
CA VAL A 274 22.80 -0.29 -10.10
C VAL A 274 21.91 -1.41 -10.65
N ALA A 275 20.80 -1.09 -11.31
CA ALA A 275 19.99 -2.09 -12.02
C ALA A 275 20.49 -2.31 -13.46
N VAL A 276 19.99 -3.33 -14.15
CA VAL A 276 20.37 -3.65 -15.54
C VAL A 276 19.13 -3.92 -16.38
N ASP A 277 18.94 -3.13 -17.43
CA ASP A 277 17.98 -3.37 -18.49
C ASP A 277 18.60 -4.27 -19.57
N HIS A 278 17.75 -5.03 -20.24
CA HIS A 278 18.15 -5.90 -21.35
C HIS A 278 17.26 -5.66 -22.57
N ARG A 279 17.81 -5.82 -23.76
CA ARG A 279 17.07 -5.70 -25.03
C ARG A 279 17.11 -7.01 -25.79
N ILE A 280 15.94 -7.49 -26.19
CA ILE A 280 15.72 -8.73 -26.95
C ILE A 280 14.94 -8.38 -28.21
N ARG A 281 15.31 -8.97 -29.35
CA ARG A 281 14.53 -8.79 -30.58
C ARG A 281 13.41 -9.83 -30.69
N PRO A 282 12.32 -9.57 -31.44
CA PRO A 282 11.26 -10.54 -31.63
C PRO A 282 11.78 -11.89 -32.15
N GLY A 283 11.48 -12.97 -31.43
CA GLY A 283 11.87 -14.33 -31.78
C GLY A 283 13.25 -14.78 -31.25
N GLU A 284 14.05 -13.87 -30.70
CA GLU A 284 15.30 -14.22 -30.02
C GLU A 284 15.03 -14.67 -28.57
N GLN A 285 15.88 -15.57 -28.07
CA GLN A 285 15.85 -16.06 -26.70
C GLN A 285 16.91 -15.42 -25.80
N ASP A 286 17.96 -14.89 -26.42
CA ASP A 286 19.11 -14.26 -25.78
C ASP A 286 19.02 -12.74 -25.98
N ALA A 287 19.56 -11.98 -25.04
CA ALA A 287 19.62 -10.53 -25.19
C ALA A 287 20.81 -10.12 -26.07
N TRP A 288 20.67 -9.04 -26.83
CA TRP A 288 21.74 -8.46 -27.66
C TRP A 288 22.42 -7.26 -27.02
N CYS A 289 21.77 -6.65 -26.03
CA CYS A 289 22.30 -5.49 -25.32
C CYS A 289 21.88 -5.51 -23.85
N LEU A 290 22.84 -5.21 -22.98
CA LEU A 290 22.64 -4.95 -21.55
C LEU A 290 23.01 -3.50 -21.24
N GLU A 291 22.21 -2.80 -20.45
CA GLU A 291 22.44 -1.41 -20.09
C GLU A 291 22.16 -1.17 -18.60
N THR A 292 23.08 -0.54 -17.87
CA THR A 292 22.84 -0.22 -16.45
C THR A 292 21.90 0.98 -16.31
N THR A 293 20.96 0.91 -15.36
CA THR A 293 20.04 2.01 -15.05
C THR A 293 19.95 2.26 -13.54
N TRP A 294 19.99 3.54 -13.16
CA TRP A 294 19.84 3.98 -11.76
C TRP A 294 18.39 4.16 -11.33
N LEU A 295 17.49 4.27 -12.30
CA LEU A 295 16.05 4.42 -12.10
C LEU A 295 15.35 3.43 -13.03
N PRO A 296 15.31 2.13 -12.67
CA PRO A 296 14.58 1.14 -13.46
C PRO A 296 13.08 1.45 -13.41
N SER A 297 12.39 1.22 -14.53
CA SER A 297 10.94 1.30 -14.62
C SER A 297 10.37 0.05 -15.25
N TYR A 298 9.15 -0.31 -14.87
CA TYR A 298 8.46 -1.49 -15.37
C TYR A 298 6.96 -1.23 -15.40
N ASP A 299 6.33 -1.55 -16.53
CA ASP A 299 4.89 -1.47 -16.69
C ASP A 299 4.23 -2.71 -16.08
N VAL A 300 3.47 -2.52 -15.00
CA VAL A 300 2.67 -3.60 -14.39
C VAL A 300 1.32 -3.65 -15.11
N PRO A 301 0.98 -4.75 -15.83
CA PRO A 301 -0.29 -4.85 -16.51
C PRO A 301 -1.47 -4.83 -15.54
N ALA A 302 -2.59 -4.22 -15.96
CA ALA A 302 -3.83 -4.29 -15.20
C ALA A 302 -4.32 -5.75 -15.13
N THR A 303 -4.72 -6.19 -13.94
CA THR A 303 -5.31 -7.51 -13.75
C THR A 303 -6.84 -7.39 -13.80
N ASP A 304 -7.43 -7.83 -14.91
CA ASP A 304 -8.88 -7.92 -15.07
C ASP A 304 -9.30 -9.40 -15.13
N ALA A 305 -10.31 -9.75 -14.32
CA ALA A 305 -10.90 -11.07 -14.37
C ALA A 305 -11.73 -11.22 -15.65
N PRO A 306 -11.69 -12.38 -16.32
CA PRO A 306 -12.49 -12.61 -17.52
C PRO A 306 -13.96 -12.69 -17.13
N SER A 307 -14.67 -11.56 -17.26
CA SER A 307 -16.10 -11.42 -16.97
C SER A 307 -16.87 -11.00 -18.23
N GLY A 308 -18.08 -11.53 -18.41
CA GLY A 308 -18.95 -11.24 -19.55
C GLY A 308 -19.13 -12.42 -20.52
N PRO A 309 -19.95 -12.28 -21.57
CA PRO A 309 -20.34 -13.38 -22.44
C PRO A 309 -19.14 -14.13 -23.03
N GLY A 310 -19.16 -15.46 -22.95
CA GLY A 310 -18.09 -16.32 -23.48
C GLY A 310 -16.86 -16.47 -22.57
N THR A 311 -16.90 -15.92 -21.35
CA THR A 311 -15.84 -16.09 -20.34
C THR A 311 -16.21 -17.12 -19.27
N ALA A 312 -15.23 -17.58 -18.50
CA ALA A 312 -15.45 -18.54 -17.41
C ALA A 312 -16.38 -18.01 -16.29
N PHE A 313 -16.55 -16.68 -16.20
CA PHE A 313 -17.41 -16.04 -15.22
C PHE A 313 -18.58 -15.28 -15.86
N ALA A 314 -19.01 -15.67 -17.07
CA ALA A 314 -20.11 -15.05 -17.79
C ALA A 314 -21.42 -15.07 -17.00
N ASP A 315 -21.71 -16.18 -16.33
CA ASP A 315 -22.97 -16.44 -15.64
C ASP A 315 -22.92 -16.09 -14.14
N VAL A 316 -21.84 -15.46 -13.68
CA VAL A 316 -21.72 -15.02 -12.29
C VAL A 316 -22.56 -13.75 -12.10
N GLU A 317 -23.46 -13.77 -11.13
CA GLU A 317 -24.18 -12.57 -10.72
C GLU A 317 -23.23 -11.66 -9.92
N LEU A 318 -22.95 -10.48 -10.47
CA LEU A 318 -22.02 -9.51 -9.90
C LEU A 318 -22.72 -8.23 -9.43
N SER A 319 -23.99 -8.00 -9.78
CA SER A 319 -24.76 -6.85 -9.31
C SER A 319 -24.97 -6.95 -7.81
N MET A 320 -24.49 -5.94 -7.08
CA MET A 320 -24.72 -5.85 -5.64
C MET A 320 -26.22 -5.76 -5.34
N ASP A 321 -26.99 -5.00 -6.12
CA ASP A 321 -28.43 -4.87 -5.91
C ASP A 321 -29.15 -6.22 -6.13
N ALA A 322 -28.82 -6.96 -7.20
CA ALA A 322 -29.42 -8.28 -7.45
C ALA A 322 -29.06 -9.30 -6.35
N LEU A 323 -27.81 -9.30 -5.88
CA LEU A 323 -27.36 -10.16 -4.79
C LEU A 323 -28.03 -9.80 -3.44
N ALA A 324 -28.37 -8.53 -3.22
CA ALA A 324 -29.05 -8.10 -2.01
C ALA A 324 -30.50 -8.62 -1.94
N GLU A 325 -31.18 -8.72 -3.10
CA GLU A 325 -32.59 -9.13 -3.19
C GLU A 325 -32.79 -10.64 -3.42
N ALA A 326 -31.73 -11.36 -3.79
CA ALA A 326 -31.82 -12.76 -4.20
C ALA A 326 -32.28 -13.71 -3.08
N ASP A 327 -33.17 -14.64 -3.45
CA ASP A 327 -33.55 -15.79 -2.62
C ASP A 327 -32.46 -16.90 -2.68
N PRO A 328 -32.48 -17.89 -1.76
CA PRO A 328 -31.44 -18.92 -1.72
C PRO A 328 -31.19 -19.66 -3.05
N PRO A 329 -32.23 -20.06 -3.83
CA PRO A 329 -32.03 -20.65 -5.16
C PRO A 329 -31.34 -19.70 -6.14
N ARG A 330 -31.71 -18.41 -6.17
CA ARG A 330 -31.05 -17.42 -7.03
C ARG A 330 -29.62 -17.14 -6.60
N LEU A 331 -29.34 -17.06 -5.30
CA LEU A 331 -27.98 -16.94 -4.77
C LEU A 331 -27.12 -18.13 -5.19
N HIS A 332 -27.66 -19.35 -5.09
CA HIS A 332 -26.96 -20.54 -5.57
C HIS A 332 -26.63 -20.44 -7.06
N ALA A 333 -27.65 -20.16 -7.88
CA ALA A 333 -27.51 -20.07 -9.33
C ALA A 333 -26.54 -18.97 -9.78
N GLY A 334 -26.54 -17.81 -9.11
CA GLY A 334 -25.69 -16.67 -9.44
C GLY A 334 -24.26 -16.77 -8.92
N LEU A 335 -24.02 -17.47 -7.80
CA LEU A 335 -22.70 -17.53 -7.16
C LEU A 335 -21.92 -18.82 -7.48
N MET A 336 -22.61 -19.95 -7.70
CA MET A 336 -21.94 -21.22 -8.00
C MET A 336 -21.07 -21.19 -9.29
N PRO A 337 -21.44 -20.45 -10.37
CA PRO A 337 -20.59 -20.32 -11.55
C PRO A 337 -19.17 -19.81 -11.26
N LEU A 338 -18.99 -19.01 -10.20
CA LEU A 338 -17.68 -18.54 -9.75
C LEU A 338 -16.79 -19.71 -9.30
N VAL A 339 -17.38 -20.67 -8.58
CA VAL A 339 -16.69 -21.87 -8.07
C VAL A 339 -16.44 -22.84 -9.21
N THR A 340 -17.45 -23.14 -10.03
CA THR A 340 -17.32 -24.12 -11.11
C THR A 340 -16.36 -23.63 -12.19
N GLY A 341 -16.41 -22.34 -12.55
CA GLY A 341 -15.47 -21.73 -13.48
C GLY A 341 -14.03 -21.74 -12.97
N TYR A 342 -13.84 -21.48 -11.67
CA TYR A 342 -12.50 -21.56 -11.07
C TYR A 342 -11.97 -23.00 -11.04
N ILE A 343 -12.80 -23.99 -10.69
CA ILE A 343 -12.41 -25.40 -10.68
C ILE A 343 -12.06 -25.89 -12.10
N ALA A 344 -12.87 -25.55 -13.10
CA ALA A 344 -12.57 -25.91 -14.49
C ALA A 344 -11.23 -25.30 -14.97
N TRP A 345 -10.91 -24.08 -14.53
CA TRP A 345 -9.60 -23.47 -14.80
C TRP A 345 -8.47 -24.21 -14.07
N LEU A 346 -8.69 -24.66 -12.83
CA LEU A 346 -7.71 -25.48 -12.07
C LEU A 346 -7.48 -26.84 -12.73
N ASP A 347 -8.53 -27.49 -13.23
CA ASP A 347 -8.43 -28.76 -13.96
C ASP A 347 -7.56 -28.58 -15.22
N ALA A 348 -7.71 -27.46 -15.93
CA ALA A 348 -6.85 -27.13 -17.08
C ALA A 348 -5.40 -26.88 -16.69
N ARG A 349 -5.13 -26.20 -15.56
CA ARG A 349 -3.76 -26.02 -15.04
C ARG A 349 -3.13 -27.34 -14.59
N GLU A 350 -3.91 -28.23 -13.99
CA GLU A 350 -3.44 -29.55 -13.58
C GLU A 350 -3.05 -30.43 -14.78
N ALA A 351 -3.81 -30.34 -15.88
CA ALA A 351 -3.49 -31.04 -17.13
C ALA A 351 -2.18 -30.56 -17.80
N GLU A 352 -1.69 -29.36 -17.46
CA GLU A 352 -0.42 -28.80 -17.96
C GLU A 352 0.80 -29.29 -17.17
N LEU A 353 0.62 -29.85 -15.97
CA LEU A 353 1.72 -30.28 -15.10
C LEU A 353 2.73 -31.24 -15.77
N PRO A 354 2.31 -32.24 -16.58
CA PRO A 354 3.27 -33.13 -17.26
C PRO A 354 4.22 -32.40 -18.22
N GLY A 355 3.79 -31.24 -18.76
CA GLY A 355 4.59 -30.40 -19.66
C GLY A 355 5.61 -29.52 -18.94
N LEU A 356 5.57 -29.42 -17.60
CA LEU A 356 6.55 -28.68 -16.83
C LEU A 356 7.88 -29.44 -16.70
N PRO A 357 9.02 -28.72 -16.58
CA PRO A 357 10.28 -29.31 -16.14
C PRO A 357 10.11 -30.10 -14.85
N GLU A 358 10.79 -31.24 -14.72
CA GLU A 358 10.66 -32.14 -13.57
C GLU A 358 10.84 -31.42 -12.22
N SER A 359 11.80 -30.49 -12.16
CA SER A 359 12.08 -29.64 -10.99
C SER A 359 10.92 -28.74 -10.55
N LEU A 360 9.98 -28.42 -11.44
CA LEU A 360 8.86 -27.50 -11.17
C LEU A 360 7.51 -28.20 -11.00
N ARG A 361 7.43 -29.52 -11.27
CA ARG A 361 6.15 -30.26 -11.24
C ARG A 361 5.52 -30.30 -9.85
N GLU A 362 6.32 -30.53 -8.81
CA GLU A 362 5.86 -30.57 -7.42
C GLU A 362 5.29 -29.21 -6.99
N ALA A 363 6.03 -28.12 -7.26
CA ALA A 363 5.55 -26.76 -6.97
C ALA A 363 4.23 -26.43 -7.70
N GLY A 364 4.05 -26.94 -8.93
CA GLY A 364 2.81 -26.81 -9.68
C GLY A 364 1.65 -27.59 -9.05
N ALA A 365 1.88 -28.85 -8.67
CA ALA A 365 0.89 -29.68 -7.99
C ALA A 365 0.45 -29.06 -6.65
N ASP A 366 1.41 -28.57 -5.86
CA ASP A 366 1.17 -27.86 -4.60
C ASP A 366 0.34 -26.60 -4.79
N ALA A 367 0.63 -25.81 -5.82
CA ALA A 367 -0.11 -24.59 -6.14
C ALA A 367 -1.58 -24.91 -6.48
N VAL A 368 -1.81 -25.93 -7.32
CA VAL A 368 -3.15 -26.41 -7.67
C VAL A 368 -3.88 -26.92 -6.42
N ALA A 369 -3.23 -27.71 -5.57
CA ALA A 369 -3.83 -28.24 -4.35
C ALA A 369 -4.27 -27.13 -3.39
N LYS A 370 -3.42 -26.13 -3.14
CA LYS A 370 -3.76 -24.95 -2.32
C LYS A 370 -4.94 -24.16 -2.92
N ALA A 371 -4.93 -23.97 -4.24
CA ALA A 371 -6.01 -23.28 -4.94
C ALA A 371 -7.35 -24.05 -4.88
N ARG A 372 -7.32 -25.40 -4.91
CA ARG A 372 -8.52 -26.23 -4.71
C ARG A 372 -9.08 -26.08 -3.30
N THR A 373 -8.22 -26.01 -2.28
CA THR A 373 -8.67 -25.70 -0.91
C THR A 373 -9.39 -24.34 -0.84
N ALA A 374 -8.86 -23.32 -1.51
CA ALA A 374 -9.52 -22.02 -1.60
C ALA A 374 -10.88 -22.11 -2.34
N ALA A 375 -10.97 -22.87 -3.44
CA ALA A 375 -12.21 -23.09 -4.17
C ALA A 375 -13.29 -23.77 -3.30
N GLU A 376 -12.93 -24.76 -2.48
CA GLU A 376 -13.86 -25.39 -1.53
C GLU A 376 -14.32 -24.44 -0.43
N ARG A 377 -13.44 -23.56 0.06
CA ARG A 377 -13.81 -22.52 1.03
C ARG A 377 -14.77 -21.49 0.43
N ILE A 378 -14.57 -21.07 -0.82
CA ILE A 378 -15.53 -20.23 -1.54
C ILE A 378 -16.88 -20.96 -1.68
N ARG A 379 -16.85 -22.25 -2.05
CA ARG A 379 -18.06 -23.08 -2.13
C ARG A 379 -18.79 -23.16 -0.79
N ALA A 380 -18.07 -23.27 0.33
CA ALA A 380 -18.66 -23.25 1.66
C ALA A 380 -19.39 -21.93 1.95
N GLY A 381 -18.81 -20.79 1.53
CA GLY A 381 -19.49 -19.49 1.56
C GLY A 381 -20.79 -19.47 0.73
N VAL A 382 -20.77 -20.02 -0.48
CA VAL A 382 -21.99 -20.14 -1.31
C VAL A 382 -23.04 -21.03 -0.65
N ARG A 383 -22.64 -22.18 -0.08
CA ARG A 383 -23.54 -23.09 0.64
C ARG A 383 -24.17 -22.41 1.86
N LEU A 384 -23.39 -21.68 2.66
CA LEU A 384 -23.90 -20.92 3.80
C LEU A 384 -25.03 -19.96 3.39
N LEU A 385 -24.93 -19.33 2.22
CA LEU A 385 -25.92 -18.38 1.72
C LEU A 385 -27.12 -19.03 1.02
N SER A 386 -26.99 -20.28 0.56
CA SER A 386 -28.00 -20.93 -0.31
C SER A 386 -28.71 -22.15 0.31
N ASP A 387 -28.12 -22.77 1.33
CA ASP A 387 -28.67 -23.95 2.00
C ASP A 387 -29.31 -23.57 3.35
N PRO A 388 -30.66 -23.63 3.47
CA PRO A 388 -31.35 -23.31 4.72
C PRO A 388 -31.00 -24.20 5.91
N THR A 389 -30.37 -25.36 5.68
CA THR A 389 -29.93 -26.28 6.73
C THR A 389 -28.57 -25.91 7.31
N ALA A 390 -27.81 -25.01 6.66
CA ALA A 390 -26.51 -24.58 7.14
C ALA A 390 -26.65 -23.77 8.45
N PRO A 391 -25.80 -24.04 9.48
CA PRO A 391 -25.79 -23.25 10.70
C PRO A 391 -25.51 -21.77 10.43
N GLY A 392 -26.31 -20.88 11.02
CA GLY A 392 -26.19 -19.44 10.83
C GLY A 392 -26.64 -18.93 9.45
N HIS A 393 -27.27 -19.77 8.62
CA HIS A 393 -27.77 -19.39 7.29
C HIS A 393 -28.65 -18.14 7.30
N ALA A 394 -29.62 -18.08 8.22
CA ALA A 394 -30.59 -16.99 8.25
C ALA A 394 -29.93 -15.64 8.51
N GLU A 395 -29.04 -15.57 9.50
CA GLU A 395 -28.26 -14.38 9.85
C GLU A 395 -27.25 -14.05 8.75
N ALA A 396 -26.53 -15.03 8.21
CA ALA A 396 -25.55 -14.84 7.14
C ALA A 396 -26.21 -14.28 5.87
N ARG A 397 -27.37 -14.79 5.46
CA ARG A 397 -28.10 -14.29 4.28
C ARG A 397 -28.56 -12.84 4.48
N ARG A 398 -29.09 -12.50 5.66
CA ARG A 398 -29.48 -11.13 5.98
C ARG A 398 -28.26 -10.19 6.05
N ALA A 399 -27.15 -10.64 6.62
CA ALA A 399 -25.91 -9.88 6.67
C ALA A 399 -25.30 -9.67 5.27
N PHE A 400 -25.38 -10.68 4.40
CA PHE A 400 -24.94 -10.58 3.01
C PHE A 400 -25.81 -9.61 2.22
N ALA A 401 -27.13 -9.63 2.42
CA ALA A 401 -28.03 -8.65 1.79
C ALA A 401 -27.71 -7.21 2.24
N PHE A 402 -27.56 -6.98 3.54
CA PHE A 402 -27.13 -5.70 4.10
C PHE A 402 -25.79 -5.24 3.50
N ALA A 403 -24.80 -6.14 3.46
CA ALA A 403 -23.48 -5.82 2.94
C ALA A 403 -23.51 -5.40 1.47
N ASN A 404 -24.28 -6.12 0.65
CA ASN A 404 -24.45 -5.78 -0.76
C ASN A 404 -25.17 -4.45 -0.95
N GLU A 405 -26.28 -4.19 -0.24
CA GLU A 405 -26.97 -2.89 -0.33
C GLU A 405 -26.05 -1.74 0.13
N ALA A 406 -25.24 -1.96 1.18
CA ALA A 406 -24.37 -0.94 1.74
C ALA A 406 -23.21 -0.63 0.79
N MET A 407 -22.63 -1.66 0.18
CA MET A 407 -21.59 -1.52 -0.85
C MET A 407 -22.14 -0.89 -2.12
N ALA A 408 -23.35 -1.23 -2.54
CA ALA A 408 -24.00 -0.62 -3.71
C ALA A 408 -24.20 0.89 -3.51
N ALA A 409 -24.72 1.28 -2.34
CA ALA A 409 -24.84 2.69 -1.96
C ALA A 409 -23.47 3.37 -1.87
N GLN A 410 -22.47 2.75 -1.22
CA GLN A 410 -21.11 3.29 -1.12
C GLN A 410 -20.51 3.57 -2.51
N ARG A 411 -20.65 2.62 -3.45
CA ARG A 411 -20.16 2.74 -4.84
C ARG A 411 -20.85 3.88 -5.58
N ARG A 412 -22.18 3.95 -5.50
CA ARG A 412 -22.97 5.04 -6.11
C ARG A 412 -22.56 6.40 -5.57
N HIS A 413 -22.50 6.57 -4.25
CA HIS A 413 -22.16 7.85 -3.62
C HIS A 413 -20.71 8.29 -3.86
N THR A 414 -19.78 7.33 -3.97
CA THR A 414 -18.40 7.63 -4.37
C THR A 414 -18.33 8.13 -5.82
N GLU A 415 -19.07 7.49 -6.74
CA GLU A 415 -19.15 7.94 -8.13
C GLU A 415 -19.86 9.30 -8.26
N ILE A 416 -20.92 9.55 -7.47
CA ILE A 416 -21.59 10.86 -7.40
C ILE A 416 -20.57 11.93 -7.01
N ALA A 417 -19.83 11.73 -5.91
CA ALA A 417 -18.83 12.70 -5.45
C ALA A 417 -17.76 12.97 -6.53
N ARG A 418 -17.25 11.92 -7.17
CA ARG A 418 -16.26 12.00 -8.25
C ARG A 418 -16.76 12.80 -9.46
N ARG A 419 -18.01 12.56 -9.89
CA ARG A 419 -18.62 13.31 -11.00
C ARG A 419 -18.86 14.76 -10.64
N ARG A 420 -19.35 15.04 -9.43
CA ARG A 420 -19.52 16.43 -8.97
C ARG A 420 -18.21 17.20 -8.96
N GLU A 421 -17.13 16.58 -8.50
CA GLU A 421 -15.80 17.20 -8.48
C GLU A 421 -15.25 17.43 -9.89
N ARG A 422 -15.34 16.43 -10.78
CA ARG A 422 -14.77 16.49 -12.13
C ARG A 422 -15.58 17.32 -13.12
N GLU A 423 -16.91 17.23 -13.05
CA GLU A 423 -17.83 17.78 -14.04
C GLU A 423 -18.57 19.03 -13.53
N GLY A 424 -18.42 19.38 -12.24
CA GLY A 424 -19.07 20.54 -11.65
C GLY A 424 -20.59 20.41 -11.47
N LEU A 425 -21.12 19.18 -11.50
CA LEU A 425 -22.56 18.90 -11.44
C LEU A 425 -23.19 19.19 -10.07
N GLY A 426 -24.48 19.55 -10.09
CA GLY A 426 -25.34 19.51 -8.90
C GLY A 426 -25.54 18.07 -8.38
N TYR A 427 -25.97 17.92 -7.12
CA TYR A 427 -26.17 16.58 -6.52
C TYR A 427 -27.22 15.76 -7.30
N ALA A 428 -28.41 16.32 -7.55
CA ALA A 428 -29.48 15.60 -8.24
C ALA A 428 -29.11 15.22 -9.68
N GLU A 429 -28.33 16.05 -10.37
CA GLU A 429 -27.83 15.75 -11.72
C GLU A 429 -26.85 14.59 -11.70
N ALA A 430 -25.87 14.64 -10.79
CA ALA A 430 -24.90 13.56 -10.61
C ALA A 430 -25.58 12.25 -10.19
N GLU A 431 -26.54 12.30 -9.27
CA GLU A 431 -27.29 11.13 -8.80
C GLU A 431 -28.09 10.47 -9.93
N ARG A 432 -28.79 11.26 -10.77
CA ARG A 432 -29.48 10.74 -11.96
C ARG A 432 -28.51 10.08 -12.93
N ALA A 433 -27.41 10.75 -13.27
CA ALA A 433 -26.41 10.21 -14.19
C ALA A 433 -25.72 8.95 -13.66
N VAL A 434 -25.62 8.78 -12.34
CA VAL A 434 -25.14 7.55 -11.71
C VAL A 434 -26.19 6.44 -11.75
N THR A 435 -27.45 6.78 -11.48
CA THR A 435 -28.57 5.83 -11.53
C THR A 435 -28.78 5.27 -12.95
N GLU A 436 -28.64 6.11 -13.97
CA GLU A 436 -28.75 5.72 -15.39
C GLU A 436 -27.68 4.68 -15.83
N GLN A 437 -26.54 4.58 -15.13
CA GLN A 437 -25.55 3.55 -15.41
C GLN A 437 -26.00 2.14 -14.97
N GLY A 438 -27.07 2.04 -14.17
CA GLY A 438 -27.62 0.78 -13.69
C GLY A 438 -26.60 -0.04 -12.89
N ALA A 439 -26.64 -1.37 -13.07
CA ALA A 439 -25.79 -2.29 -12.31
C ALA A 439 -24.28 -2.01 -12.43
N LYS A 440 -23.81 -1.44 -13.55
CA LYS A 440 -22.37 -1.25 -13.83
C LYS A 440 -21.64 -0.44 -12.76
N VAL A 441 -22.30 0.51 -12.09
CA VAL A 441 -21.65 1.32 -11.03
C VAL A 441 -21.44 0.52 -9.74
N ALA A 442 -22.37 -0.40 -9.45
CA ALA A 442 -22.48 -1.18 -8.23
C ALA A 442 -22.41 -2.68 -8.52
N SER A 443 -21.34 -3.10 -9.21
CA SER A 443 -21.01 -4.50 -9.42
C SER A 443 -19.69 -4.87 -8.76
N TRP A 444 -19.63 -6.09 -8.26
CA TRP A 444 -18.39 -6.72 -7.82
C TRP A 444 -17.48 -7.03 -9.00
N ARG A 445 -16.17 -6.98 -8.78
CA ARG A 445 -15.22 -7.77 -9.58
C ARG A 445 -15.24 -9.22 -9.07
N PRO A 446 -15.11 -10.25 -9.93
CA PRO A 446 -15.16 -11.65 -9.51
C PRO A 446 -14.25 -11.99 -8.33
N PHE A 447 -13.01 -11.48 -8.32
CA PHE A 447 -12.07 -11.73 -7.22
C PHE A 447 -12.52 -11.10 -5.88
N GLN A 448 -13.18 -9.94 -5.93
CA GLN A 448 -13.68 -9.27 -4.72
C GLN A 448 -14.77 -10.12 -4.09
N LEU A 449 -15.71 -10.61 -4.91
CA LEU A 449 -16.79 -11.47 -4.47
C LEU A 449 -16.27 -12.82 -3.96
N ALA A 450 -15.30 -13.43 -4.66
CA ALA A 450 -14.62 -14.64 -4.18
C ALA A 450 -13.98 -14.44 -2.80
N PHE A 451 -13.28 -13.32 -2.61
CA PHE A 451 -12.66 -12.98 -1.34
C PHE A 451 -13.67 -12.68 -0.22
N VAL A 452 -14.85 -12.13 -0.56
CA VAL A 452 -15.95 -12.01 0.41
C VAL A 452 -16.43 -13.40 0.81
N LEU A 453 -16.78 -14.24 -0.17
CA LEU A 453 -17.36 -15.57 0.04
C LEU A 453 -16.46 -16.51 0.85
N VAL A 454 -15.14 -16.51 0.59
CA VAL A 454 -14.19 -17.38 1.30
C VAL A 454 -14.15 -17.09 2.82
N ASN A 455 -14.50 -15.86 3.24
CA ASN A 455 -14.43 -15.42 4.63
C ASN A 455 -15.77 -15.48 5.38
N LEU A 456 -16.91 -15.61 4.68
CA LEU A 456 -18.24 -15.54 5.31
C LEU A 456 -18.47 -16.62 6.38
N PRO A 457 -18.07 -17.90 6.19
CA PRO A 457 -18.25 -18.92 7.22
C PRO A 457 -17.59 -18.54 8.55
N ALA A 458 -16.32 -18.10 8.50
CA ALA A 458 -15.59 -17.69 9.70
C ALA A 458 -16.18 -16.45 10.37
N LEU A 459 -16.66 -15.47 9.59
CA LEU A 459 -17.32 -14.28 10.16
C LEU A 459 -18.69 -14.59 10.75
N THR A 460 -19.37 -15.63 10.24
CA THR A 460 -20.68 -16.06 10.73
C THR A 460 -20.57 -16.88 11.99
N ASP A 461 -19.58 -17.75 12.12
CA ASP A 461 -19.41 -18.61 13.29
C ASP A 461 -18.19 -18.18 14.13
N PRO A 462 -18.40 -17.59 15.33
CA PRO A 462 -17.31 -17.27 16.25
C PRO A 462 -16.47 -18.46 16.69
N THR A 463 -16.97 -19.69 16.57
CA THR A 463 -16.24 -20.93 16.91
C THR A 463 -15.54 -21.58 15.72
N HIS A 464 -15.59 -20.95 14.54
CA HIS A 464 -14.99 -21.50 13.33
C HIS A 464 -13.49 -21.72 13.49
N ALA A 465 -12.97 -22.85 13.01
CA ALA A 465 -11.57 -23.24 13.17
C ALA A 465 -10.56 -22.19 12.66
N GLU A 466 -10.92 -21.46 11.59
CA GLU A 466 -10.09 -20.37 11.07
C GLU A 466 -9.92 -19.17 12.02
N ARG A 467 -10.75 -19.09 13.06
CA ARG A 467 -10.70 -18.09 14.15
C ARG A 467 -10.12 -18.67 15.44
N ALA A 468 -9.51 -19.85 15.40
CA ALA A 468 -8.86 -20.43 16.58
C ALA A 468 -7.86 -19.43 17.19
N ALA A 469 -7.80 -19.34 18.51
CA ALA A 469 -6.84 -18.50 19.22
C ALA A 469 -5.48 -19.21 19.38
N ASP A 470 -5.01 -19.88 18.33
CA ASP A 470 -3.79 -20.68 18.30
C ASP A 470 -3.11 -20.61 16.91
N PRO A 471 -1.90 -21.18 16.74
CA PRO A 471 -1.16 -21.09 15.47
C PRO A 471 -1.86 -21.72 14.24
N ASN A 472 -2.98 -22.42 14.40
CA ASN A 472 -3.77 -22.96 13.28
C ASN A 472 -4.79 -21.96 12.72
N ALA A 473 -4.89 -20.75 13.29
CA ALA A 473 -5.71 -19.67 12.75
C ALA A 473 -5.35 -19.39 11.28
N VAL A 474 -6.34 -18.99 10.48
CA VAL A 474 -6.13 -18.72 9.04
C VAL A 474 -6.17 -17.23 8.76
N VAL A 475 -5.05 -16.72 8.23
CA VAL A 475 -4.97 -15.38 7.64
C VAL A 475 -5.18 -15.47 6.13
N ASP A 476 -6.18 -14.76 5.62
CA ASP A 476 -6.43 -14.68 4.18
C ASP A 476 -5.75 -13.45 3.57
N LEU A 477 -4.80 -13.68 2.67
CA LEU A 477 -4.04 -12.63 1.98
C LEU A 477 -4.65 -12.30 0.62
N LEU A 478 -5.14 -11.07 0.46
CA LEU A 478 -5.52 -10.50 -0.83
C LEU A 478 -4.31 -9.88 -1.51
N PHE A 479 -3.63 -10.70 -2.32
CA PHE A 479 -2.52 -10.27 -3.16
C PHE A 479 -3.04 -9.78 -4.53
N PHE A 480 -2.93 -8.48 -4.78
CA PHE A 480 -3.40 -7.87 -6.03
C PHE A 480 -2.65 -6.55 -6.28
N PRO A 481 -2.38 -6.16 -7.54
CA PRO A 481 -1.71 -4.91 -7.85
C PRO A 481 -2.44 -3.68 -7.26
N THR A 482 -1.67 -2.60 -7.06
CA THR A 482 -2.22 -1.31 -6.64
C THR A 482 -3.27 -0.81 -7.63
N GLY A 483 -4.31 -0.13 -7.14
CA GLY A 483 -5.41 0.37 -7.97
C GLY A 483 -6.40 -0.69 -8.49
N GLY A 484 -6.16 -1.99 -8.29
CA GLY A 484 -7.01 -3.08 -8.82
C GLY A 484 -8.34 -3.33 -8.09
N GLY A 485 -8.72 -2.50 -7.11
CA GLY A 485 -9.99 -2.63 -6.38
C GLY A 485 -9.96 -3.54 -5.14
N LYS A 486 -8.79 -3.71 -4.49
CA LYS A 486 -8.66 -4.47 -3.24
C LYS A 486 -9.59 -3.96 -2.13
N THR A 487 -9.74 -2.64 -2.05
CA THR A 487 -10.49 -1.96 -1.00
C THR A 487 -11.96 -2.34 -0.94
N GLU A 488 -12.63 -2.51 -2.07
CA GLU A 488 -14.02 -2.97 -2.09
C GLU A 488 -14.20 -4.34 -1.42
N ALA A 489 -13.24 -5.25 -1.56
CA ALA A 489 -13.35 -6.60 -1.01
C ALA A 489 -13.41 -6.57 0.53
N TYR A 490 -12.48 -5.86 1.18
CA TYR A 490 -12.48 -5.78 2.65
C TYR A 490 -13.54 -4.81 3.20
N LEU A 491 -14.00 -3.82 2.42
CA LEU A 491 -15.17 -3.02 2.76
C LEU A 491 -16.46 -3.86 2.73
N GLY A 492 -16.60 -4.78 1.77
CA GLY A 492 -17.68 -5.77 1.75
C GLY A 492 -17.70 -6.64 3.00
N LEU A 493 -16.54 -7.16 3.41
CA LEU A 493 -16.38 -7.90 4.67
C LEU A 493 -16.71 -7.04 5.89
N THR A 494 -16.35 -5.76 5.87
CA THR A 494 -16.66 -4.81 6.95
C THR A 494 -18.17 -4.65 7.12
N ALA A 495 -18.90 -4.43 6.01
CA ALA A 495 -20.35 -4.30 6.05
C ALA A 495 -21.05 -5.59 6.50
N PHE A 496 -20.57 -6.75 6.03
CA PHE A 496 -21.05 -8.05 6.50
C PHE A 496 -20.84 -8.21 8.01
N THR A 497 -19.63 -7.87 8.50
CA THR A 497 -19.26 -7.97 9.92
C THR A 497 -20.13 -7.05 10.79
N PHE A 498 -20.46 -5.85 10.32
CA PHE A 498 -21.39 -4.95 11.02
C PHE A 498 -22.77 -5.59 11.20
N ALA A 499 -23.33 -6.15 10.12
CA ALA A 499 -24.66 -6.73 10.14
C ALA A 499 -24.72 -8.02 10.94
N ILE A 500 -23.82 -8.98 10.67
CA ILE A 500 -23.83 -10.30 11.31
C ILE A 500 -23.73 -10.17 12.83
N ARG A 501 -22.89 -9.25 13.30
CA ARG A 501 -22.71 -8.97 14.72
C ARG A 501 -23.97 -8.41 15.39
N ARG A 502 -24.71 -7.51 14.72
CA ARG A 502 -25.99 -6.99 15.22
C ARG A 502 -27.07 -8.07 15.23
N LEU A 503 -27.14 -8.86 14.16
CA LEU A 503 -28.12 -9.94 14.00
C LEU A 503 -27.96 -11.05 15.05
N GLN A 504 -26.72 -11.37 15.42
CA GLN A 504 -26.42 -12.36 16.47
C GLN A 504 -26.65 -11.84 17.89
N GLY A 505 -26.64 -10.53 18.10
CA GLY A 505 -26.79 -9.94 19.42
C GLY A 505 -25.71 -10.40 20.40
N SER A 506 -26.12 -10.88 21.58
CA SER A 506 -25.20 -11.37 22.60
C SER A 506 -24.87 -12.85 22.38
N VAL A 507 -23.58 -13.17 22.38
CA VAL A 507 -23.07 -14.55 22.21
C VAL A 507 -22.25 -14.93 23.43
N GLY A 508 -22.28 -16.21 23.81
CA GLY A 508 -21.71 -16.73 25.04
C GLY A 508 -22.67 -16.65 26.23
N GLU A 509 -22.28 -17.26 27.34
CA GLU A 509 -23.11 -17.41 28.54
C GLU A 509 -22.43 -16.82 29.78
N GLY A 510 -23.24 -16.39 30.75
CA GLY A 510 -22.75 -15.90 32.05
C GLY A 510 -21.74 -14.76 31.93
N VAL A 511 -20.58 -14.91 32.56
CA VAL A 511 -19.49 -13.91 32.56
C VAL A 511 -18.77 -13.80 31.21
N ASP A 512 -18.93 -14.80 30.35
CA ASP A 512 -18.32 -14.87 29.01
C ASP A 512 -19.24 -14.31 27.93
N ALA A 513 -20.51 -14.02 28.24
CA ALA A 513 -21.41 -13.34 27.34
C ALA A 513 -20.82 -12.01 26.84
N ARG A 514 -20.86 -11.80 25.53
CA ARG A 514 -20.40 -10.59 24.85
C ARG A 514 -21.48 -10.04 23.93
N SER A 515 -21.82 -8.77 24.12
CA SER A 515 -22.84 -8.08 23.31
C SER A 515 -22.28 -7.63 21.96
N GLY A 516 -22.97 -7.99 20.87
CA GLY A 516 -22.74 -7.48 19.52
C GLY A 516 -23.47 -6.16 19.22
N ALA A 517 -24.26 -5.63 20.15
CA ALA A 517 -25.10 -4.45 19.93
C ALA A 517 -24.30 -3.14 19.74
N ALA A 518 -23.01 -3.12 20.09
CA ALA A 518 -22.12 -1.98 19.92
C ALA A 518 -20.63 -2.42 19.94
N GLY A 519 -19.74 -1.44 19.88
CA GLY A 519 -18.29 -1.63 19.96
C GLY A 519 -17.62 -1.76 18.60
N VAL A 520 -16.30 -1.92 18.64
CA VAL A 520 -15.47 -2.13 17.45
C VAL A 520 -15.74 -3.53 16.91
N ALA A 521 -16.36 -3.58 15.72
CA ALA A 521 -16.54 -4.80 14.95
C ALA A 521 -15.30 -5.08 14.08
N VAL A 522 -14.72 -4.02 13.51
CA VAL A 522 -13.59 -4.12 12.59
C VAL A 522 -12.46 -3.20 13.04
N LEU A 523 -11.26 -3.78 13.16
CA LEU A 523 -10.02 -3.05 13.41
C LEU A 523 -9.16 -3.11 12.15
N MET A 524 -8.99 -1.98 11.47
CA MET A 524 -8.11 -1.86 10.32
C MET A 524 -6.76 -1.26 10.76
N ARG A 525 -5.67 -1.96 10.46
CA ARG A 525 -4.31 -1.64 10.90
C ARG A 525 -3.47 -1.13 9.73
N TYR A 526 -2.68 -0.11 10.00
CA TYR A 526 -1.68 0.46 9.08
C TYR A 526 -0.31 0.46 9.75
N THR A 527 0.68 -0.09 9.05
CA THR A 527 2.05 -0.29 9.55
C THR A 527 2.82 1.02 9.68
N LEU A 528 2.89 1.82 8.61
CA LEU A 528 3.45 3.16 8.58
C LEU A 528 2.87 3.93 7.40
N ARG A 529 2.78 5.26 7.57
CA ARG A 529 2.30 6.29 6.63
C ARG A 529 0.88 6.78 6.92
N LEU A 530 0.66 8.03 6.53
CA LEU A 530 -0.67 8.60 6.42
C LEU A 530 -1.53 7.62 5.61
N LEU A 531 -2.64 7.19 6.21
CA LEU A 531 -3.77 6.70 5.47
C LEU A 531 -4.00 7.65 4.28
N THR A 532 -4.10 7.12 3.06
CA THR A 532 -4.52 7.99 1.95
C THR A 532 -5.92 8.51 2.31
N ALA A 533 -6.13 9.83 2.31
CA ALA A 533 -7.43 10.42 2.64
C ALA A 533 -8.57 9.75 1.84
N GLN A 534 -8.25 9.24 0.64
CA GLN A 534 -9.13 8.45 -0.20
C GLN A 534 -9.60 7.12 0.43
N GLN A 535 -8.72 6.35 1.08
CA GLN A 535 -9.12 5.12 1.79
C GLN A 535 -10.07 5.44 2.95
N PHE A 536 -9.78 6.50 3.72
CA PHE A 536 -10.67 6.98 4.77
C PHE A 536 -12.04 7.39 4.22
N GLN A 537 -12.06 8.18 3.15
CA GLN A 537 -13.29 8.66 2.52
C GLN A 537 -14.17 7.50 2.03
N ARG A 538 -13.57 6.47 1.44
CA ARG A 538 -14.31 5.28 0.97
C ARG A 538 -14.89 4.48 2.13
N ALA A 539 -14.13 4.28 3.20
CA ALA A 539 -14.63 3.64 4.41
C ALA A 539 -15.74 4.48 5.09
N ALA A 540 -15.59 5.81 5.13
CA ALA A 540 -16.60 6.71 5.65
C ALA A 540 -17.90 6.67 4.82
N ALA A 541 -17.81 6.56 3.49
CA ALA A 541 -18.98 6.37 2.63
C ALA A 541 -19.70 5.04 2.93
N LEU A 542 -18.96 3.96 3.18
CA LEU A 542 -19.55 2.69 3.62
C LEU A 542 -20.30 2.84 4.96
N VAL A 543 -19.67 3.49 5.94
CA VAL A 543 -20.30 3.69 7.25
C VAL A 543 -21.54 4.58 7.14
N CYS A 544 -21.52 5.61 6.28
CA CYS A 544 -22.72 6.38 5.97
C CYS A 544 -23.84 5.49 5.39
N ALA A 545 -23.52 4.61 4.44
CA ALA A 545 -24.49 3.68 3.87
C ALA A 545 -25.06 2.70 4.91
N ALA A 546 -24.20 2.12 5.75
CA ALA A 546 -24.61 1.25 6.84
C ALA A 546 -25.53 1.96 7.85
N GLU A 547 -25.20 3.21 8.21
CA GLU A 547 -26.03 4.02 9.12
C GLU A 547 -27.39 4.37 8.50
N MET A 548 -27.45 4.65 7.21
CA MET A 548 -28.72 4.89 6.52
C MET A 548 -29.62 3.65 6.53
N GLN A 549 -29.06 2.45 6.36
CA GLN A 549 -29.82 1.21 6.49
C GLN A 549 -30.27 0.95 7.93
N ARG A 550 -29.38 1.16 8.92
CA ARG A 550 -29.74 1.05 10.34
C ARG A 550 -30.93 1.94 10.70
N ARG A 551 -30.94 3.20 10.24
CA ARG A 551 -32.05 4.14 10.49
C ARG A 551 -33.37 3.68 9.86
N ARG A 552 -33.32 2.96 8.74
CA ARG A 552 -34.51 2.39 8.08
C ARG A 552 -35.07 1.18 8.83
N ASP A 553 -34.21 0.37 9.45
CA ASP A 553 -34.59 -0.83 10.20
C ASP A 553 -33.88 -0.87 11.57
N GLU A 554 -34.26 0.09 12.43
CA GLU A 554 -33.68 0.22 13.77
C GLU A 554 -34.06 -0.96 14.68
N ALA A 555 -35.21 -1.59 14.43
CA ALA A 555 -35.67 -2.76 15.18
C ALA A 555 -34.72 -3.96 15.02
N THR A 556 -34.19 -4.17 13.81
CA THR A 556 -33.19 -5.22 13.55
C THR A 556 -31.80 -4.80 14.00
N PHE A 557 -31.33 -3.63 13.56
CA PHE A 557 -29.90 -3.28 13.67
C PHE A 557 -29.56 -2.51 14.95
N GLY A 558 -30.56 -2.14 15.75
CA GLY A 558 -30.45 -1.47 17.03
C GLY A 558 -30.23 0.04 16.93
N GLU A 559 -30.36 0.71 18.08
CA GLU A 559 -30.35 2.18 18.20
C GLU A 559 -28.93 2.78 18.09
N THR A 560 -27.88 2.00 18.36
CA THR A 560 -26.50 2.52 18.37
C THR A 560 -26.00 2.74 16.93
N PRO A 561 -25.64 3.98 16.53
CA PRO A 561 -25.18 4.28 15.17
C PRO A 561 -23.93 3.52 14.77
N PHE A 562 -23.84 3.16 13.49
CA PHE A 562 -22.58 2.72 12.90
C PHE A 562 -21.66 3.94 12.75
N ARG A 563 -20.41 3.82 13.19
CA ARG A 563 -19.42 4.92 13.18
C ARG A 563 -18.06 4.43 12.70
N ILE A 564 -17.27 5.35 12.14
CA ILE A 564 -15.86 5.16 11.82
C ILE A 564 -14.99 6.05 12.72
N GLY A 565 -13.97 5.46 13.33
CA GLY A 565 -12.96 6.15 14.11
C GLY A 565 -11.62 6.21 13.39
N LEU A 566 -10.99 7.38 13.34
CA LEU A 566 -9.61 7.55 12.90
C LEU A 566 -8.69 7.67 14.13
N TRP A 567 -8.10 6.54 14.53
CA TRP A 567 -7.26 6.43 15.72
C TRP A 567 -5.79 6.47 15.33
N VAL A 568 -5.25 7.68 15.19
CA VAL A 568 -3.93 7.95 14.59
C VAL A 568 -3.14 8.98 15.38
N GLY A 569 -1.82 9.02 15.20
CA GLY A 569 -0.92 9.91 15.94
C GLY A 569 -1.34 11.39 15.98
N ALA A 570 -0.93 12.09 17.04
CA ALA A 570 -1.35 13.46 17.34
C ALA A 570 -1.00 14.51 16.27
N GLY A 571 -0.06 14.19 15.37
CA GLY A 571 0.26 15.03 14.20
C GLY A 571 -0.83 15.03 13.13
N VAL A 572 -1.70 14.03 13.11
CA VAL A 572 -2.77 13.87 12.11
C VAL A 572 -4.12 14.28 12.68
N SER A 573 -4.52 13.78 13.85
CA SER A 573 -5.78 14.14 14.50
C SER A 573 -5.64 14.42 16.00
N PRO A 574 -6.53 15.21 16.61
CA PRO A 574 -6.44 15.56 18.03
C PRO A 574 -6.68 14.38 18.97
N ASN A 575 -5.93 14.30 20.08
CA ASN A 575 -6.16 13.28 21.09
C ASN A 575 -7.33 13.63 22.03
N TRP A 576 -7.49 14.90 22.38
CA TRP A 576 -8.42 15.35 23.42
C TRP A 576 -9.44 16.35 22.89
N TYR A 577 -10.61 16.35 23.54
CA TYR A 577 -11.72 17.23 23.13
C TYR A 577 -11.37 18.72 23.24
N GLU A 578 -10.62 19.14 24.27
CA GLU A 578 -10.21 20.54 24.42
C GLU A 578 -9.39 21.04 23.23
N ASP A 579 -8.43 20.24 22.77
CA ASP A 579 -7.58 20.58 21.63
C ASP A 579 -8.42 20.69 20.34
N ALA A 580 -9.34 19.74 20.14
CA ALA A 580 -10.24 19.74 18.99
C ALA A 580 -11.20 20.95 19.02
N ARG A 581 -11.76 21.27 20.18
CA ARG A 581 -12.62 22.45 20.38
C ARG A 581 -11.86 23.73 20.00
N ASP A 582 -10.65 23.89 20.51
CA ASP A 582 -9.87 25.11 20.31
C ASP A 582 -9.52 25.28 18.83
N GLN A 583 -9.17 24.20 18.12
CA GLN A 583 -9.00 24.23 16.66
C GLN A 583 -10.28 24.66 15.93
N VAL A 584 -11.45 24.13 16.28
CA VAL A 584 -12.72 24.50 15.64
C VAL A 584 -13.07 25.98 15.89
N LEU A 585 -12.89 26.46 17.12
CA LEU A 585 -13.16 27.85 17.47
C LEU A 585 -12.19 28.82 16.76
N GLN A 586 -10.91 28.47 16.68
CA GLN A 586 -9.92 29.25 15.92
C GLN A 586 -10.29 29.33 14.44
N ALA A 587 -10.64 28.20 13.81
CA ALA A 587 -11.09 28.17 12.42
C ALA A 587 -12.32 29.06 12.18
N LYS A 588 -13.29 29.01 13.09
CA LYS A 588 -14.49 29.85 13.06
C LYS A 588 -14.16 31.34 13.16
N ASN A 589 -13.29 31.71 14.09
CA ASN A 589 -12.89 33.12 14.28
C ASN A 589 -12.06 33.64 13.09
N ALA A 590 -11.21 32.80 12.51
CA ALA A 590 -10.38 33.18 11.36
C ALA A 590 -11.13 33.18 10.02
N GLY A 591 -12.33 32.58 9.95
CA GLY A 591 -13.10 32.44 8.70
C GLY A 591 -12.38 31.60 7.62
N THR A 592 -11.33 30.84 8.00
CA THR A 592 -10.56 30.01 7.09
C THR A 592 -10.35 28.62 7.69
N GLY A 593 -10.30 27.60 6.83
CA GLY A 593 -10.07 26.21 7.23
C GLY A 593 -8.60 25.78 7.25
N LYS A 594 -7.65 26.72 7.14
CA LYS A 594 -6.22 26.38 7.16
C LYS A 594 -5.85 25.82 8.54
N HIS A 595 -5.25 24.62 8.57
CA HIS A 595 -4.75 23.93 9.77
C HIS A 595 -5.80 23.34 10.74
N VAL A 596 -6.94 22.87 10.25
CA VAL A 596 -7.95 22.17 11.07
C VAL A 596 -7.76 20.65 11.03
N ASN A 597 -6.84 20.13 11.83
CA ASN A 597 -6.52 18.70 11.88
C ASN A 597 -7.69 17.83 12.35
N VAL A 598 -8.72 18.39 12.99
CA VAL A 598 -9.94 17.65 13.31
C VAL A 598 -10.78 17.29 12.06
N LEU A 599 -10.64 18.03 10.95
CA LEU A 599 -11.33 17.75 9.69
C LEU A 599 -10.47 16.85 8.80
N GLN A 600 -10.76 15.55 8.79
CA GLN A 600 -10.00 14.55 8.03
C GLN A 600 -10.65 14.14 6.70
N THR A 601 -11.77 14.78 6.33
CA THR A 601 -12.42 14.60 5.03
C THR A 601 -12.80 15.95 4.42
N LEU A 602 -12.40 16.16 3.17
CA LEU A 602 -12.61 17.44 2.46
C LEU A 602 -13.96 17.50 1.73
N THR A 603 -14.61 16.36 1.54
CA THR A 603 -15.91 16.24 0.87
C THR A 603 -16.82 15.31 1.66
N CYS A 604 -18.13 15.56 1.58
CA CYS A 604 -19.14 14.73 2.21
C CYS A 604 -19.14 13.33 1.55
N PRO A 605 -18.92 12.25 2.31
CA PRO A 605 -18.90 10.89 1.75
C PRO A 605 -20.22 10.42 1.13
N TRP A 606 -21.32 11.12 1.43
CA TRP A 606 -22.65 10.81 0.89
C TRP A 606 -22.94 11.59 -0.39
N CYS A 607 -22.98 12.93 -0.31
CA CYS A 607 -23.39 13.74 -1.45
C CYS A 607 -22.25 14.35 -2.26
N GLY A 608 -21.00 14.31 -1.78
CA GLY A 608 -19.85 14.95 -2.44
C GLY A 608 -19.70 16.45 -2.19
N THR A 609 -20.53 17.06 -1.34
CA THR A 609 -20.41 18.50 -1.03
C THR A 609 -19.11 18.79 -0.29
N ARG A 610 -18.37 19.83 -0.69
CA ARG A 610 -17.14 20.27 -0.03
C ARG A 610 -17.41 20.64 1.43
N LEU A 611 -16.55 20.16 2.31
CA LEU A 611 -16.62 20.38 3.76
C LEU A 611 -15.56 21.38 4.20
N GLU A 612 -15.92 22.25 5.13
CA GLU A 612 -15.09 23.33 5.62
C GLU A 612 -15.13 23.41 7.15
N GLY A 613 -13.98 23.33 7.80
CA GLY A 613 -13.89 23.20 9.26
C GLY A 613 -14.56 24.35 10.03
N HIS A 614 -14.47 25.57 9.52
CA HIS A 614 -15.08 26.74 10.14
C HIS A 614 -16.62 26.76 10.02
N ARG A 615 -17.17 26.12 8.98
CA ARG A 615 -18.63 26.10 8.72
C ARG A 615 -19.31 24.87 9.28
N ASP A 616 -18.73 23.70 9.00
CA ASP A 616 -19.39 22.42 9.09
C ASP A 616 -19.08 21.65 10.39
N LEU A 617 -18.07 22.07 11.16
CA LEU A 617 -17.76 21.50 12.47
C LEU A 617 -18.50 22.23 13.60
N HIS A 618 -19.06 21.45 14.51
CA HIS A 618 -19.84 21.93 15.64
C HIS A 618 -19.39 21.26 16.92
N VAL A 619 -18.96 22.09 17.86
CA VAL A 619 -18.56 21.69 19.20
C VAL A 619 -19.81 21.53 20.08
N GLN A 620 -19.92 20.43 20.82
CA GLN A 620 -20.90 20.23 21.88
C GLN A 620 -20.20 20.00 23.22
N GLU A 621 -20.18 21.03 24.07
CA GLU A 621 -19.47 20.98 25.37
C GLU A 621 -20.06 19.99 26.36
N GLU A 622 -21.38 19.90 26.43
CA GLU A 622 -22.05 19.05 27.42
C GLU A 622 -21.85 17.55 27.18
N THR A 623 -21.73 17.14 25.92
CA THR A 623 -21.45 15.75 25.54
C THR A 623 -19.96 15.54 25.24
N ARG A 624 -19.17 16.62 25.18
CA ARG A 624 -17.76 16.64 24.75
C ARG A 624 -17.57 16.01 23.37
N ARG A 625 -18.38 16.45 22.40
CA ARG A 625 -18.38 15.94 21.02
C ARG A 625 -17.94 17.01 20.03
N VAL A 626 -17.25 16.61 18.97
CA VAL A 626 -17.09 17.43 17.76
C VAL A 626 -17.88 16.77 16.63
N LEU A 627 -18.99 17.39 16.25
CA LEU A 627 -19.89 16.89 15.21
C LEU A 627 -19.59 17.55 13.88
N LEU A 628 -19.55 16.74 12.82
CA LEU A 628 -19.36 17.20 11.45
C LEU A 628 -20.68 17.05 10.68
N PHE A 629 -21.30 18.17 10.30
CA PHE A 629 -22.53 18.15 9.52
C PHE A 629 -22.26 18.45 8.05
N CYS A 630 -23.03 17.86 7.15
CA CYS A 630 -22.98 18.26 5.75
C CYS A 630 -23.62 19.64 5.57
N GLY A 631 -22.93 20.56 4.89
CA GLY A 631 -23.45 21.90 4.57
C GLY A 631 -24.63 21.91 3.57
N ASN A 632 -24.89 20.81 2.85
CA ASN A 632 -26.05 20.70 1.98
C ASN A 632 -27.33 20.42 2.80
N ALA A 633 -27.96 21.48 3.32
CA ALA A 633 -29.08 21.40 4.27
C ALA A 633 -30.43 21.93 3.74
N GLU A 634 -30.46 22.43 2.50
CA GLU A 634 -31.61 23.10 1.90
C GLU A 634 -32.13 22.36 0.66
N GLY A 635 -33.41 22.58 0.34
CA GLY A 635 -34.07 21.96 -0.81
C GLY A 635 -34.56 20.53 -0.59
N ALA A 636 -35.13 19.94 -1.64
CA ALA A 636 -35.59 18.55 -1.65
C ALA A 636 -34.42 17.54 -1.60
N ASP A 637 -33.24 17.98 -2.05
CA ASP A 637 -32.02 17.18 -2.14
C ASP A 637 -31.08 17.40 -0.94
N ALA A 638 -31.63 17.85 0.19
CA ALA A 638 -30.86 18.05 1.41
C ALA A 638 -30.20 16.76 1.86
N CYS A 639 -28.92 16.83 2.22
CA CYS A 639 -28.16 15.66 2.63
C CYS A 639 -28.74 15.08 3.93
N PRO A 640 -28.92 13.76 4.05
CA PRO A 640 -29.43 13.12 5.26
C PRO A 640 -28.49 13.29 6.47
N PHE A 641 -27.22 13.67 6.23
CA PHE A 641 -26.23 13.98 7.27
C PHE A 641 -26.08 15.49 7.53
N SER A 642 -26.97 16.31 7.00
CA SER A 642 -27.06 17.73 7.37
C SER A 642 -27.71 17.90 8.74
N ARG A 643 -27.51 19.07 9.34
CA ARG A 643 -28.04 19.41 10.68
C ARG A 643 -29.57 19.40 10.76
N ARG A 644 -30.27 19.48 9.62
CA ARG A 644 -31.74 19.43 9.55
C ARG A 644 -32.28 18.00 9.66
N HIS A 645 -31.50 17.01 9.25
CA HIS A 645 -31.94 15.62 9.08
C HIS A 645 -31.21 14.61 9.98
N SER A 646 -30.14 15.04 10.65
CA SER A 646 -29.34 14.20 11.55
C SER A 646 -28.99 14.99 12.81
N ASP A 647 -29.08 14.34 13.98
CA ASP A 647 -28.62 14.91 15.25
C ASP A 647 -27.11 14.77 15.45
N GLU A 648 -26.47 13.81 14.77
CA GLU A 648 -25.05 13.51 14.89
C GLU A 648 -24.21 13.97 13.68
N GLY A 649 -24.87 14.24 12.54
CA GLY A 649 -24.18 14.56 11.29
C GLY A 649 -23.54 13.31 10.67
N LEU A 650 -22.39 13.49 10.03
CA LEU A 650 -21.58 12.39 9.47
C LEU A 650 -21.03 11.51 10.61
N PRO A 651 -21.13 10.17 10.50
CA PRO A 651 -20.77 9.24 11.57
C PRO A 651 -19.24 9.01 11.69
N ILE A 652 -18.48 10.10 11.77
CA ILE A 652 -17.02 10.13 11.74
C ILE A 652 -16.49 10.66 13.08
N LEU A 653 -15.61 9.89 13.71
CA LEU A 653 -14.90 10.28 14.95
C LEU A 653 -13.42 10.44 14.65
N THR A 654 -12.89 11.65 14.80
CA THR A 654 -11.46 11.97 14.58
C THR A 654 -10.71 12.29 15.88
N VAL A 655 -11.43 12.42 17.00
CA VAL A 655 -10.85 12.70 18.32
C VAL A 655 -10.77 11.40 19.11
N ASP A 656 -9.58 11.04 19.59
CA ASP A 656 -9.35 9.81 20.37
C ASP A 656 -10.31 9.68 21.56
N GLU A 657 -10.50 10.76 22.33
CA GLU A 657 -11.46 10.78 23.45
C GLU A 657 -12.88 10.33 23.02
N GLU A 658 -13.34 10.73 21.83
CA GLU A 658 -14.62 10.29 21.29
C GLU A 658 -14.57 8.82 20.84
N ILE A 659 -13.47 8.40 20.22
CA ILE A 659 -13.26 7.02 19.78
C ILE A 659 -13.34 6.05 20.97
N TYR A 660 -12.66 6.35 22.10
CA TYR A 660 -12.74 5.52 23.30
C TYR A 660 -14.13 5.51 23.93
N ARG A 661 -14.82 6.66 23.99
CA ARG A 661 -16.13 6.76 24.66
C ARG A 661 -17.28 6.18 23.84
N TYR A 662 -17.19 6.20 22.51
CA TYR A 662 -18.27 5.73 21.63
C TYR A 662 -17.98 4.41 20.94
N ALA A 663 -16.74 3.90 21.01
CA ALA A 663 -16.32 2.60 20.48
C ALA A 663 -16.90 2.35 19.07
N PRO A 664 -16.44 3.11 18.05
CA PRO A 664 -17.02 3.08 16.71
C PRO A 664 -16.93 1.69 16.09
N SER A 665 -17.84 1.37 15.18
CA SER A 665 -17.94 0.03 14.58
C SER A 665 -16.72 -0.34 13.74
N LEU A 666 -16.10 0.64 13.09
CA LEU A 666 -14.80 0.51 12.42
C LEU A 666 -13.80 1.47 13.07
N VAL A 667 -12.63 0.97 13.43
CA VAL A 667 -11.48 1.78 13.84
C VAL A 667 -10.37 1.59 12.81
N ILE A 668 -9.86 2.69 12.29
CA ILE A 668 -8.60 2.72 11.54
C ILE A 668 -7.48 3.14 12.50
N ALA A 669 -6.50 2.26 12.69
CA ALA A 669 -5.45 2.41 13.67
C ALA A 669 -4.06 2.39 13.03
N THR A 670 -3.17 3.24 13.54
CA THR A 670 -1.73 3.19 13.23
C THR A 670 -0.94 2.56 14.38
N VAL A 671 0.23 1.99 14.05
CA VAL A 671 1.11 1.30 15.01
C VAL A 671 1.46 2.15 16.24
N ASP A 672 1.64 3.47 16.10
CA ASP A 672 1.98 4.36 17.22
C ASP A 672 0.89 4.40 18.30
N LYS A 673 -0.37 4.12 17.95
CA LYS A 673 -1.47 4.00 18.90
C LYS A 673 -1.50 2.64 19.56
N LEU A 674 -1.20 1.57 18.82
CA LEU A 674 -1.08 0.22 19.37
C LEU A 674 0.03 0.16 20.43
N ALA A 675 1.13 0.90 20.21
CA ALA A 675 2.21 1.03 21.18
C ALA A 675 1.78 1.64 22.54
N GLN A 676 0.63 2.32 22.58
CA GLN A 676 0.11 2.93 23.81
C GLN A 676 -0.77 1.99 24.62
N LEU A 677 -1.16 0.82 24.09
CA LEU A 677 -2.03 -0.14 24.77
C LEU A 677 -1.57 -0.52 26.19
N PRO A 678 -0.27 -0.76 26.46
CA PRO A 678 0.20 -1.08 27.81
C PRO A 678 0.01 0.06 28.82
N TRP A 679 -0.10 1.31 28.36
CA TRP A 679 -0.07 2.52 29.18
C TRP A 679 -1.45 3.20 29.31
N ARG A 680 -2.41 2.83 28.46
CA ARG A 680 -3.72 3.48 28.35
C ARG A 680 -4.85 2.47 28.63
N GLY A 681 -5.21 2.28 29.90
CA GLY A 681 -6.24 1.29 30.29
C GLY A 681 -7.59 1.46 29.57
N HIS A 682 -8.00 2.70 29.29
CA HIS A 682 -9.24 3.00 28.57
C HIS A 682 -9.22 2.58 27.10
N ALA A 683 -8.06 2.32 26.49
CA ALA A 683 -7.99 1.73 25.15
C ALA A 683 -8.60 0.32 25.11
N GLY A 684 -8.68 -0.37 26.26
CA GLY A 684 -9.40 -1.64 26.40
C GLY A 684 -10.89 -1.56 26.01
N ILE A 685 -11.50 -0.38 26.01
CA ILE A 685 -12.88 -0.18 25.52
C ILE A 685 -13.00 -0.58 24.03
N LEU A 686 -11.96 -0.32 23.22
CA LEU A 686 -11.95 -0.70 21.80
C LEU A 686 -11.94 -2.22 21.59
N PHE A 687 -11.62 -2.98 22.63
CA PHE A 687 -11.63 -4.44 22.66
C PHE A 687 -12.81 -4.99 23.46
N GLY A 688 -13.82 -4.16 23.70
CA GLY A 688 -15.05 -4.54 24.40
C GLY A 688 -14.93 -4.71 25.91
N ARG A 689 -13.78 -4.31 26.51
CA ARG A 689 -13.56 -4.31 27.96
C ARG A 689 -14.26 -3.13 28.65
N VAL A 690 -15.59 -3.11 28.56
CA VAL A 690 -16.47 -2.12 29.19
C VAL A 690 -17.12 -2.68 30.45
N ARG A 691 -17.58 -1.78 31.34
CA ARG A 691 -18.35 -2.12 32.55
C ARG A 691 -19.53 -1.20 32.79
N SER A 692 -19.39 0.08 32.48
CA SER A 692 -20.46 1.07 32.63
C SER A 692 -20.46 2.08 31.49
N ARG A 693 -21.64 2.65 31.24
CA ARG A 693 -21.87 3.68 30.23
C ARG A 693 -22.66 4.83 30.85
N CYS A 694 -22.26 6.06 30.54
CA CYS A 694 -23.01 7.27 30.85
C CYS A 694 -23.82 7.70 29.64
N ASP A 695 -25.11 7.98 29.83
CA ASP A 695 -25.99 8.43 28.74
C ASP A 695 -25.52 9.74 28.08
N ARG A 696 -24.76 10.57 28.81
CA ARG A 696 -24.21 11.84 28.32
C ARG A 696 -22.82 11.71 27.70
N HIS A 697 -21.95 10.88 28.28
CA HIS A 697 -20.53 10.85 27.96
C HIS A 697 -20.04 9.57 27.28
N GLY A 698 -20.89 8.56 27.09
CA GLY A 698 -20.50 7.27 26.50
C GLY A 698 -19.90 6.30 27.51
N TYR A 699 -19.13 5.33 27.02
CA TYR A 699 -18.45 4.32 27.85
C TYR A 699 -17.47 4.97 28.82
N ARG A 700 -17.43 4.43 30.03
CA ARG A 700 -16.61 4.96 31.12
C ARG A 700 -15.41 4.08 31.41
N HIS A 701 -14.35 4.72 31.86
CA HIS A 701 -13.16 4.07 32.40
C HIS A 701 -12.56 4.97 33.49
N PRO A 702 -12.10 4.43 34.64
CA PRO A 702 -11.55 5.25 35.72
C PRO A 702 -10.45 6.24 35.26
N ASP A 703 -9.51 5.77 34.44
CA ASP A 703 -8.43 6.60 33.89
C ASP A 703 -8.90 7.68 32.91
N LEU A 704 -10.12 7.56 32.37
CA LEU A 704 -10.70 8.49 31.40
C LEU A 704 -11.65 9.48 32.10
N ASP A 705 -12.37 9.04 33.14
CA ASP A 705 -13.39 9.82 33.84
C ASP A 705 -12.85 11.13 34.42
N GLY A 706 -11.60 11.13 34.93
CA GLY A 706 -10.95 12.34 35.45
C GLY A 706 -10.70 13.40 34.36
N ARG A 707 -10.36 12.96 33.14
CA ARG A 707 -10.18 13.85 31.98
C ARG A 707 -11.51 14.34 31.43
N VAL A 708 -12.49 13.45 31.29
CA VAL A 708 -13.85 13.75 30.80
C VAL A 708 -14.66 14.55 31.82
N LYS A 709 -14.23 14.57 33.10
CA LYS A 709 -14.94 15.15 34.25
C LYS A 709 -16.32 14.51 34.46
N CYS A 710 -16.39 13.19 34.27
CA CYS A 710 -17.62 12.42 34.40
C CYS A 710 -17.76 11.81 35.81
N GLY A 711 -18.55 12.46 36.68
CA GLY A 711 -18.88 11.95 38.02
C GLY A 711 -19.94 10.83 38.06
N GLY A 712 -20.46 10.42 36.90
CA GLY A 712 -21.43 9.33 36.77
C GLY A 712 -22.90 9.71 37.02
N ARG A 713 -23.19 10.90 37.53
CA ARG A 713 -24.53 11.50 37.58
C ARG A 713 -24.45 12.95 37.14
N HIS A 714 -25.42 13.37 36.35
CA HIS A 714 -25.47 14.70 35.76
C HIS A 714 -26.87 15.30 35.91
N ASN A 715 -26.95 16.50 36.48
CA ASN A 715 -28.19 17.27 36.48
C ASN A 715 -28.51 17.77 35.06
N ALA A 716 -29.78 18.08 34.82
CA ALA A 716 -30.18 18.75 33.59
C ALA A 716 -29.46 20.10 33.47
N LYS A 717 -28.97 20.43 32.27
CA LYS A 717 -28.27 21.69 31.98
C LYS A 717 -28.62 22.18 30.58
N GLY A 718 -29.23 23.36 30.49
CA GLY A 718 -29.72 23.90 29.22
C GLY A 718 -30.73 22.95 28.56
N LYS A 719 -30.49 22.57 27.29
CA LYS A 719 -31.30 21.61 26.54
C LYS A 719 -30.93 20.14 26.79
N VAL A 720 -29.93 19.85 27.62
CA VAL A 720 -29.45 18.49 27.86
C VAL A 720 -30.13 17.92 29.11
N PRO A 721 -30.85 16.79 29.00
CA PRO A 721 -31.56 16.19 30.12
C PRO A 721 -30.61 15.67 31.20
N ALA A 722 -31.15 15.41 32.39
CA ALA A 722 -30.42 14.70 33.44
C ALA A 722 -29.98 13.32 32.93
N ALA A 723 -28.79 12.87 33.33
CA ALA A 723 -28.17 11.66 32.82
C ALA A 723 -27.46 10.90 33.94
N SER A 724 -27.42 9.57 33.86
CA SER A 724 -26.73 8.74 34.84
C SER A 724 -25.94 7.64 34.17
N SER A 725 -24.94 7.11 34.88
CA SER A 725 -24.24 5.91 34.46
C SER A 725 -24.99 4.67 34.90
N HIS A 726 -25.00 3.67 34.03
CA HIS A 726 -25.54 2.35 34.30
C HIS A 726 -24.53 1.29 33.87
N ASP A 727 -24.62 0.11 34.47
CA ASP A 727 -23.78 -1.02 34.11
C ASP A 727 -24.20 -1.58 32.75
N VAL A 728 -23.21 -2.03 31.99
CA VAL A 728 -23.41 -2.61 30.65
C VAL A 728 -22.67 -3.93 30.55
N PRO A 729 -23.20 -4.91 29.78
CA PRO A 729 -22.45 -6.12 29.48
C PRO A 729 -21.18 -5.77 28.71
N ARG A 730 -20.17 -6.65 28.79
CA ARG A 730 -18.99 -6.53 27.92
C ARG A 730 -19.42 -6.59 26.46
N LEU A 731 -18.79 -5.77 25.63
CA LEU A 731 -18.98 -5.84 24.20
C LEU A 731 -18.12 -6.96 23.65
N ARG A 732 -18.50 -7.50 22.50
CA ARG A 732 -17.65 -8.44 21.78
C ARG A 732 -16.38 -7.70 21.32
N PRO A 733 -15.18 -8.32 21.39
CA PRO A 733 -13.99 -7.74 20.78
C PRO A 733 -14.15 -7.62 19.24
N PRO A 734 -13.21 -7.00 18.51
CA PRO A 734 -13.21 -7.01 17.05
C PRO A 734 -13.38 -8.42 16.48
N ASP A 735 -14.33 -8.59 15.55
CA ASP A 735 -14.58 -9.85 14.85
C ASP A 735 -13.70 -9.97 13.59
N LEU A 736 -13.30 -8.83 13.02
CA LEU A 736 -12.46 -8.75 11.83
C LEU A 736 -11.27 -7.81 12.07
N VAL A 737 -10.09 -8.27 11.72
CA VAL A 737 -8.87 -7.47 11.63
C VAL A 737 -8.45 -7.39 10.18
N ILE A 738 -8.22 -6.17 9.69
CA ILE A 738 -7.72 -5.93 8.33
C ILE A 738 -6.30 -5.37 8.44
N GLN A 739 -5.31 -6.09 7.93
CA GLN A 739 -3.93 -5.63 7.82
C GLN A 739 -3.64 -5.15 6.40
N ASP A 740 -3.58 -3.84 6.19
CA ASP A 740 -3.18 -3.30 4.88
C ASP A 740 -1.64 -3.15 4.80
N GLU A 741 -1.09 -3.24 3.60
CA GLU A 741 0.35 -3.18 3.31
C GLU A 741 1.21 -4.17 4.12
N LEU A 742 0.84 -5.46 4.08
CA LEU A 742 1.49 -6.53 4.85
C LEU A 742 3.03 -6.57 4.69
N HIS A 743 3.55 -6.27 3.48
CA HIS A 743 4.99 -6.32 3.19
C HIS A 743 5.85 -5.42 4.08
N LEU A 744 5.27 -4.37 4.66
CA LEU A 744 5.98 -3.44 5.54
C LEU A 744 6.32 -4.05 6.92
N ILE A 745 5.85 -5.26 7.22
CA ILE A 745 6.19 -6.02 8.44
C ILE A 745 7.54 -6.75 8.32
N SER A 746 8.06 -6.94 7.10
CA SER A 746 9.31 -7.71 6.88
C SER A 746 10.62 -6.99 7.27
N GLY A 747 10.57 -5.71 7.67
CA GLY A 747 11.75 -4.94 8.07
C GLY A 747 11.96 -4.85 9.59
N ALA A 748 13.06 -4.23 10.03
CA ALA A 748 13.39 -4.00 11.45
C ALA A 748 12.25 -3.37 12.28
N LEU A 749 11.38 -2.60 11.61
CA LEU A 749 10.18 -2.07 12.22
C LEU A 749 9.17 -3.16 12.58
N GLY A 750 8.88 -4.12 11.70
CA GLY A 750 7.90 -5.16 11.95
C GLY A 750 8.27 -6.07 13.12
N THR A 751 9.57 -6.33 13.33
CA THR A 751 10.05 -7.02 14.54
C THR A 751 9.64 -6.29 15.83
N MET A 752 9.72 -4.95 15.85
CA MET A 752 9.25 -4.17 17.02
C MET A 752 7.72 -4.18 17.12
N VAL A 753 7.02 -4.13 15.98
CA VAL A 753 5.55 -4.11 15.94
C VAL A 753 4.94 -5.44 16.38
N GLY A 754 5.59 -6.57 16.12
CA GLY A 754 5.10 -7.90 16.48
C GLY A 754 4.75 -8.05 17.97
N LEU A 755 5.44 -7.34 18.86
CA LEU A 755 5.11 -7.31 20.30
C LEU A 755 3.73 -6.68 20.57
N PHE A 756 3.38 -5.63 19.83
CA PHE A 756 2.06 -4.99 19.96
C PHE A 756 0.99 -5.85 19.30
N GLU A 757 1.30 -6.57 18.23
CA GLU A 757 0.38 -7.51 17.58
C GLU A 757 -0.06 -8.62 18.53
N ALA A 758 0.86 -9.19 19.31
CA ALA A 758 0.54 -10.18 20.35
C ALA A 758 -0.42 -9.60 21.41
N ALA A 759 -0.22 -8.34 21.81
CA ALA A 759 -1.14 -7.67 22.75
C ALA A 759 -2.53 -7.46 22.13
N VAL A 760 -2.61 -7.09 20.86
CA VAL A 760 -3.89 -6.91 20.17
C VAL A 760 -4.62 -8.25 20.01
N ASP A 761 -3.90 -9.32 19.65
CA ASP A 761 -4.48 -10.65 19.56
C ASP A 761 -5.06 -11.10 20.91
N GLU A 762 -4.28 -10.99 22.00
CA GLU A 762 -4.74 -11.29 23.36
C GLU A 762 -5.96 -10.46 23.78
N LEU A 763 -6.00 -9.18 23.40
CA LEU A 763 -7.16 -8.32 23.69
C LEU A 763 -8.41 -8.72 22.89
N CYS A 764 -8.23 -9.34 21.73
CA CYS A 764 -9.32 -9.86 20.89
C CYS A 764 -9.80 -11.26 21.27
N ARG A 765 -9.01 -12.03 22.04
CA ARG A 765 -9.37 -13.38 22.49
C ARG A 765 -10.55 -13.36 23.45
N TRP A 766 -11.51 -14.26 23.23
CA TRP A 766 -12.66 -14.46 24.11
C TRP A 766 -13.28 -15.85 23.95
N ARG A 767 -14.22 -16.22 24.83
CA ARG A 767 -14.88 -17.53 24.87
C ARG A 767 -16.33 -17.45 24.43
N PRO A 768 -16.64 -17.66 23.13
CA PRO A 768 -18.03 -17.74 22.67
C PRO A 768 -18.75 -18.98 23.20
N VAL A 769 -18.02 -20.08 23.44
CA VAL A 769 -18.53 -21.34 23.99
C VAL A 769 -17.54 -21.85 25.04
N SER A 770 -18.04 -22.51 26.08
CA SER A 770 -17.19 -23.10 27.12
C SER A 770 -16.13 -24.04 26.51
N GLY A 771 -14.87 -23.86 26.89
CA GLY A 771 -13.74 -24.64 26.39
C GLY A 771 -13.24 -24.29 24.99
N HIS A 772 -13.77 -23.25 24.33
CA HIS A 772 -13.35 -22.82 23.00
C HIS A 772 -12.95 -21.34 23.02
N ASP A 773 -11.66 -21.06 22.89
CA ASP A 773 -11.13 -19.70 22.73
C ASP A 773 -11.18 -19.29 21.26
N ALA A 774 -11.74 -18.12 20.98
CA ALA A 774 -11.88 -17.55 19.64
C ALA A 774 -11.17 -16.20 19.55
N GLY A 775 -10.51 -16.00 18.41
CA GLY A 775 -9.91 -14.74 17.98
C GLY A 775 -10.72 -14.03 16.89
N PRO A 776 -10.16 -12.93 16.36
CA PRO A 776 -10.71 -12.26 15.19
C PRO A 776 -10.44 -13.10 13.93
N LYS A 777 -11.27 -12.94 12.90
CA LYS A 777 -10.85 -13.30 11.55
C LYS A 777 -9.84 -12.27 11.07
N ILE A 778 -8.69 -12.71 10.55
CA ILE A 778 -7.64 -11.81 10.06
C ILE A 778 -7.60 -11.90 8.54
N VAL A 779 -7.68 -10.75 7.89
CA VAL A 779 -7.44 -10.60 6.45
C VAL A 779 -6.31 -9.61 6.23
N ALA A 780 -5.48 -9.87 5.24
CA ALA A 780 -4.37 -9.01 4.88
C ALA A 780 -4.47 -8.59 3.41
N SER A 781 -3.92 -7.42 3.06
CA SER A 781 -3.76 -7.00 1.68
C SER A 781 -2.36 -6.50 1.40
N THR A 782 -1.88 -6.78 0.18
CA THR A 782 -0.59 -6.27 -0.25
C THR A 782 -0.47 -6.24 -1.77
N ALA A 783 0.40 -5.36 -2.28
CA ALA A 783 0.75 -5.29 -3.70
C ALA A 783 2.01 -6.08 -4.05
N THR A 784 2.84 -6.40 -3.05
CA THR A 784 4.10 -7.13 -3.18
C THR A 784 4.19 -8.10 -2.03
N THR A 785 4.54 -9.36 -2.27
CA THR A 785 4.67 -10.33 -1.18
C THR A 785 5.74 -11.36 -1.49
N LYS A 786 6.47 -11.72 -0.44
CA LYS A 786 7.47 -12.79 -0.38
C LYS A 786 7.58 -13.21 1.09
N ARG A 787 7.76 -14.49 1.36
CA ARG A 787 7.82 -15.08 2.72
C ARG A 787 6.62 -14.69 3.56
N ALA A 788 5.44 -14.59 2.94
CA ALA A 788 4.21 -14.16 3.61
C ALA A 788 3.88 -15.01 4.84
N LYS A 789 4.23 -16.31 4.81
CA LYS A 789 4.06 -17.21 5.94
C LYS A 789 4.90 -16.79 7.15
N GLU A 790 6.16 -16.40 6.94
CA GLU A 790 7.07 -15.97 8.00
C GLU A 790 6.65 -14.61 8.60
N GLN A 791 5.94 -13.78 7.84
CA GLN A 791 5.43 -12.48 8.31
C GLN A 791 4.21 -12.58 9.24
N VAL A 792 3.56 -13.75 9.27
CA VAL A 792 2.30 -13.97 10.00
C VAL A 792 2.50 -14.91 11.20
N LEU A 793 3.58 -15.70 11.22
CA LEU A 793 3.88 -16.71 12.24
C LEU A 793 4.25 -16.13 13.61
#